data_AF-A0AAD0S0V5-F1
#
_entry.id   AF-A0AAD0S0V5-F1
#
_cell.length_a   1.000
_cell.length_b   1.000
_cell.length_c   1.000
_cell.angle_alpha   90.00
_cell.angle_beta   90.00
_cell.angle_gamma   90.00
#
_symmetry.space_group_name_H-M   'P 1'
#
loop_
_entity.id
_entity.type
_entity.pdbx_description
1 polymer ?
#
loop_
_entity_poly.entity_id
_entity_poly.type
_entity_poly.pdbx_seq_one_letter_code
_entity_poly.pdbx_strand_id
1 'polypeptide(L)'
;MSWLGKIFNTLQYNVDKNIKESLYENKSFLDSRWTIVESNILTWSKRYIYYACLLFVLSCLVSSNLLIWEVDLAKATFKYFPHWKKLIEWQDILFTAQLTIAAVIYPLAIGLVSLLFQNKSSKKTLIPVYKKYSGVMFAGLSGFLLAIFILISFLLSASLSDSSYLALCLTSVIWMMLNVALTIWFFISTFKLLDEKSAKKLMMRYTIHEWCEQDIRNRLKGLLLENAINNKLLTNNEAGVLSVVTYHFSDEEMLQIDIQLNSPHSVENVNFRLLNAIIGIQTLKLKLAHWLLDLAVSKWLANQGWSLFRKKESAKPVIVINPYWQSKSKKLNLIKYSNINFNKLTCWLLKKCFKTVSEENVLDAESLVFIVQGIIGEAQDAIRDKDISAFKIAMNDISYWHCQIASAIGFINDNKEDNWLLLPNSGWFSRSYLDELLTEYYLLSKAATELIPENTEFYVQAIYLHKRIFSHRDQKIVKEGVSLIQGSYFMWSLLMEWRSYSSHSPDLRIANKYEDVLFDFVGSWEGWLDYIELRSKRSVESIENWPYFLAHLEYTAHMPITALRYGNVEAAGWGVDMLNNWFRKFSFDRYRHEEYSWHSQIITHSTLNVDPDNELWAVITNNEGYKADVAFELAVANTTFDIRVLTACYMLLRPNSEDDEKIKEYVFALLNGSPIHPTGGIDNAMKACNSPSDILGAYIRQRNHGHYDERGYGAWLTKILDSFGRVNESKKVSGRIYSGWGVNDPRSINKAFVEIAITLSTSKWQLSSRWVELIFSDVFRHLDRDAIKNDLNEWLKVANEIESSILISDGDFEDKKSYFNDSINEVIKQLDNRQSQAIIDARIDEELLKQFGFSCSESINSLHVSPSYPVKLFNTISSSLKQNEGKFYSANVTQYPKERVALGLETNRVINEDEWLRDAVDNDLNIRIMRYLVHYQDVKPIEFDSNSKIIKALINSSKKIDKPILFIGDHQLNIEIRKSRYSPDESSDFNVEYFDGYGPDYICHLDGIETYRLRFSDAKFALLTSKNLFENINFYKIEDNRFVEVSYESDKDKPALGELSMGYRMDVSLASEQPYFKASVKSEGDER
;
A
#
# COMPACT_ATOMS: atom_id res chain seq x y z
N MET A 1 -13.35 3.02 35.30
CA MET A 1 -14.07 3.17 34.02
C MET A 1 -15.43 3.80 34.29
N SER A 2 -15.80 4.86 33.58
CA SER A 2 -17.13 5.47 33.73
C SER A 2 -18.16 4.66 32.94
N TRP A 3 -19.17 4.12 33.63
CA TRP A 3 -20.30 3.41 33.03
C TRP A 3 -20.97 4.21 31.88
N LEU A 4 -21.02 5.55 32.04
CA LEU A 4 -21.51 6.48 31.01
C LEU A 4 -20.66 6.45 29.72
N GLY A 5 -19.35 6.27 29.82
CA GLY A 5 -18.46 6.20 28.65
C GLY A 5 -18.77 5.00 27.75
N LYS A 6 -19.08 3.84 28.35
CA LYS A 6 -19.49 2.62 27.64
C LYS A 6 -20.85 2.80 26.96
N ILE A 7 -21.79 3.46 27.62
CA ILE A 7 -23.14 3.74 27.09
C ILE A 7 -23.10 4.69 25.90
N PHE A 8 -22.21 5.67 25.90
CA PHE A 8 -22.12 6.64 24.81
C PHE A 8 -21.08 6.28 23.74
N ASN A 9 -20.40 5.13 23.91
CA ASN A 9 -19.27 4.70 23.10
C ASN A 9 -18.27 5.86 22.89
N THR A 10 -17.82 6.49 23.97
CA THR A 10 -17.04 7.72 23.84
C THR A 10 -15.60 7.46 23.36
N LEU A 11 -14.96 8.43 22.71
CA LEU A 11 -13.53 8.35 22.34
C LEU A 11 -12.65 7.93 23.52
N GLN A 12 -12.81 8.58 24.68
CA GLN A 12 -12.05 8.27 25.89
C GLN A 12 -12.28 6.82 26.37
N TYR A 13 -13.49 6.27 26.18
CA TYR A 13 -13.79 4.90 26.59
C TYR A 13 -13.05 3.90 25.69
N ASN A 14 -13.00 4.15 24.38
CA ASN A 14 -12.26 3.31 23.44
C ASN A 14 -10.76 3.37 23.68
N VAL A 15 -10.21 4.55 24.01
CA VAL A 15 -8.81 4.70 24.41
C VAL A 15 -8.52 3.92 25.70
N ASP A 16 -9.32 4.12 26.75
CA ASP A 16 -9.16 3.41 28.02
C ASP A 16 -9.31 1.89 27.86
N LYS A 17 -10.19 1.44 26.96
CA LYS A 17 -10.36 0.04 26.61
C LYS A 17 -9.07 -0.52 25.97
N ASN A 18 -8.55 0.13 24.94
CA ASN A 18 -7.30 -0.28 24.28
C ASN A 18 -6.12 -0.33 25.26
N ILE A 19 -5.95 0.67 26.12
CA ILE A 19 -4.87 0.67 27.13
C ILE A 19 -5.03 -0.49 28.12
N LYS A 20 -6.26 -0.77 28.55
CA LYS A 20 -6.54 -1.84 29.50
C LYS A 20 -6.26 -3.23 28.88
N GLU A 21 -6.69 -3.45 27.65
CA GLU A 21 -6.54 -4.71 26.90
C GLU A 21 -5.11 -4.87 26.32
N SER A 22 -4.21 -3.91 26.55
CA SER A 22 -2.80 -3.98 26.11
C SER A 22 -1.82 -3.77 27.26
N LEU A 23 -1.51 -2.51 27.61
CA LEU A 23 -0.49 -2.16 28.61
C LEU A 23 -0.77 -2.78 29.99
N TYR A 24 -2.02 -2.81 30.43
CA TYR A 24 -2.36 -3.31 31.77
C TYR A 24 -2.45 -4.83 31.85
N GLU A 25 -2.29 -5.54 30.73
CA GLU A 25 -2.12 -7.00 30.70
C GLU A 25 -0.63 -7.40 30.60
N ASN A 26 0.24 -6.46 30.21
CA ASN A 26 1.67 -6.69 30.09
C ASN A 26 2.35 -6.83 31.47
N LYS A 27 3.06 -7.95 31.68
CA LYS A 27 3.78 -8.25 32.93
C LYS A 27 4.90 -7.26 33.22
N SER A 28 5.74 -6.94 32.24
CA SER A 28 6.85 -5.98 32.37
C SER A 28 6.36 -4.58 32.73
N PHE A 29 5.20 -4.17 32.20
CA PHE A 29 4.55 -2.92 32.60
C PHE A 29 4.12 -2.96 34.07
N LEU A 30 3.47 -4.03 34.51
CA LEU A 30 2.98 -4.17 35.88
C LEU A 30 4.10 -4.30 36.92
N ASP A 31 5.19 -5.00 36.60
CA ASP A 31 6.33 -5.20 37.50
C ASP A 31 7.05 -3.90 37.87
N SER A 32 6.98 -2.90 36.99
CA SER A 32 7.60 -1.59 37.18
C SER A 32 6.65 -0.53 37.78
N ARG A 33 5.39 -0.89 38.04
CA ARG A 33 4.33 0.02 38.50
C ARG A 33 4.67 0.73 39.81
N TRP A 34 4.17 1.96 39.95
CA TRP A 34 4.25 2.71 41.20
C TRP A 34 3.55 1.98 42.35
N THR A 35 4.19 1.99 43.52
CA THR A 35 3.54 1.62 44.78
C THR A 35 2.40 2.59 45.10
N ILE A 36 1.48 2.20 45.99
CA ILE A 36 0.33 3.04 46.38
C ILE A 36 0.79 4.40 46.92
N VAL A 37 1.87 4.42 47.71
CA VAL A 37 2.45 5.65 48.28
C VAL A 37 3.03 6.53 47.17
N GLU A 38 3.87 5.97 46.29
CA GLU A 38 4.45 6.69 45.15
C GLU A 38 3.37 7.27 44.24
N SER A 39 2.34 6.48 43.91
CA SER A 39 1.23 6.87 43.04
C SER A 39 0.43 8.04 43.62
N ASN A 40 0.16 8.03 44.93
CA ASN A 40 -0.54 9.13 45.60
C ASN A 40 0.31 10.41 45.60
N ILE A 41 1.61 10.32 45.91
CA ILE A 41 2.51 11.48 45.93
C ILE A 41 2.63 12.11 44.53
N LEU A 42 2.80 11.29 43.49
CA LEU A 42 2.82 11.75 42.11
C LEU A 42 1.52 12.45 41.73
N THR A 43 0.38 11.87 42.12
CA THR A 43 -0.94 12.44 41.86
C THR A 43 -1.13 13.79 42.57
N TRP A 44 -0.75 13.86 43.84
CA TRP A 44 -0.79 15.10 44.63
C TRP A 44 0.14 16.14 44.03
N SER A 45 1.35 15.78 43.63
CA SER A 45 2.32 16.71 43.08
C SER A 45 1.94 17.23 41.69
N LYS A 46 1.29 16.42 40.83
CA LYS A 46 0.82 16.87 39.51
C LYS A 46 -0.29 17.91 39.60
N ARG A 47 -1.17 17.79 40.59
CA ARG A 47 -2.28 18.73 40.85
C ARG A 47 -2.18 19.33 42.24
N TYR A 48 -0.98 19.83 42.57
CA TYR A 48 -0.64 20.25 43.93
C TYR A 48 -1.55 21.34 44.49
N ILE A 49 -1.98 22.30 43.65
CA ILE A 49 -2.94 23.33 44.06
C ILE A 49 -4.28 22.70 44.45
N TYR A 50 -4.84 21.86 43.58
CA TYR A 50 -6.14 21.21 43.83
C TYR A 50 -6.13 20.35 45.09
N TYR A 51 -5.12 19.49 45.25
CA TYR A 51 -5.03 18.61 46.43
C TYR A 51 -4.68 19.37 47.70
N ALA A 52 -3.87 20.43 47.64
CA ALA A 52 -3.58 21.26 48.81
C ALA A 52 -4.83 22.02 49.27
N CYS A 53 -5.62 22.56 48.34
CA CYS A 53 -6.93 23.15 48.66
C CYS A 53 -7.91 22.12 49.20
N LEU A 54 -7.97 20.91 48.62
CA LEU A 54 -8.84 19.85 49.10
C LEU A 54 -8.44 19.39 50.52
N LEU A 55 -7.14 19.32 50.80
CA LEU A 55 -6.62 19.06 52.14
C LEU A 55 -6.99 20.19 53.12
N PHE A 56 -6.89 21.44 52.71
CA PHE A 56 -7.34 22.58 53.53
C PHE A 56 -8.85 22.50 53.83
N VAL A 57 -9.68 22.20 52.83
CA VAL A 57 -11.14 22.00 53.01
C VAL A 57 -11.40 20.80 53.93
N LEU A 58 -10.69 19.69 53.75
CA LEU A 58 -10.79 18.52 54.61
C LEU A 58 -10.43 18.87 56.06
N SER A 59 -9.34 19.61 56.29
CA SER A 59 -8.93 20.06 57.63
C SER A 59 -9.99 20.96 58.27
N CYS A 60 -10.63 21.86 57.51
CA CYS A 60 -11.76 22.65 57.98
C CYS A 60 -12.96 21.77 58.35
N LEU A 61 -13.31 20.78 57.51
CA LEU A 61 -14.41 19.84 57.79
C LEU A 61 -14.13 18.95 59.00
N VAL A 62 -12.91 18.45 59.15
CA VAL A 62 -12.46 17.68 60.32
C VAL A 62 -12.57 18.54 61.57
N SER A 63 -12.09 19.79 61.52
CA SER A 63 -12.21 20.72 62.64
C SER A 63 -13.67 21.01 63.00
N SER A 64 -14.53 21.27 62.02
CA SER A 64 -15.97 21.45 62.24
C SER A 64 -16.64 20.20 62.81
N ASN A 65 -16.25 19.01 62.35
CA ASN A 65 -16.75 17.75 62.89
C ASN A 65 -16.30 17.55 64.35
N LEU A 66 -15.03 17.80 64.67
CA LEU A 66 -14.52 17.75 66.04
C LEU A 66 -15.21 18.77 66.96
N LEU A 67 -15.57 19.96 66.45
CA LEU A 67 -16.35 20.95 67.18
C LEU A 67 -17.79 20.49 67.45
N ILE A 68 -18.44 19.79 66.51
CA ILE A 68 -19.79 19.23 66.73
C ILE A 68 -19.78 18.15 67.82
N TRP A 69 -18.67 17.42 67.96
CA TRP A 69 -18.49 16.35 68.94
C TRP A 69 -17.83 16.83 70.25
N GLU A 70 -17.74 18.14 70.47
CA GLU A 70 -17.00 18.79 71.57
C GLU A 70 -17.32 18.20 72.96
N VAL A 71 -18.58 17.82 73.21
CA VAL A 71 -19.04 17.26 74.50
C VAL A 71 -18.46 15.86 74.78
N ASP A 72 -18.30 15.03 73.75
CA ASP A 72 -17.74 13.68 73.86
C ASP A 72 -16.22 13.66 73.70
N LEU A 73 -15.69 14.58 72.86
CA LEU A 73 -14.25 14.81 72.72
C LEU A 73 -13.62 15.30 74.00
N ALA A 74 -14.23 16.26 74.70
CA ALA A 74 -13.75 16.72 76.00
C ALA A 74 -13.64 15.56 77.00
N LYS A 75 -14.66 14.69 77.10
CA LYS A 75 -14.62 13.51 77.98
C LYS A 75 -13.53 12.50 77.59
N ALA A 76 -13.29 12.30 76.29
CA ALA A 76 -12.25 11.40 75.79
C ALA A 76 -10.82 11.98 75.95
N THR A 77 -10.61 13.27 75.69
CA THR A 77 -9.30 13.94 75.81
C THR A 77 -8.88 14.10 77.27
N PHE A 78 -9.80 14.40 78.21
CA PHE A 78 -9.49 14.41 79.64
C PHE A 78 -9.07 13.02 80.16
N LYS A 79 -9.53 11.92 79.54
CA LYS A 79 -9.22 10.54 79.95
C LYS A 79 -7.90 10.01 79.37
N TYR A 80 -7.58 10.31 78.11
CA TYR A 80 -6.40 9.76 77.41
C TYR A 80 -5.24 10.77 77.20
N PHE A 81 -5.48 12.08 77.38
CA PHE A 81 -4.50 13.15 77.16
C PHE A 81 -4.50 14.18 78.32
N PRO A 82 -4.00 13.81 79.52
CA PRO A 82 -4.10 14.64 80.74
C PRO A 82 -3.34 15.99 80.68
N HIS A 83 -2.43 16.18 79.71
CA HIS A 83 -1.69 17.44 79.49
C HIS A 83 -2.08 18.19 78.21
N TRP A 84 -3.33 18.07 77.75
CA TRP A 84 -3.79 18.67 76.49
C TRP A 84 -3.55 20.18 76.38
N LYS A 85 -3.51 20.94 77.48
CA LYS A 85 -3.20 22.37 77.46
C LYS A 85 -1.82 22.70 76.88
N LYS A 86 -0.86 21.76 76.94
CA LYS A 86 0.45 21.93 76.28
C LYS A 86 0.36 21.94 74.75
N LEU A 87 -0.66 21.31 74.16
CA LEU A 87 -0.86 21.35 72.69
C LEU A 87 -1.21 22.74 72.18
N ILE A 88 -1.86 23.55 73.04
CA ILE A 88 -2.15 24.96 72.77
C ILE A 88 -0.85 25.78 72.78
N GLU A 89 0.01 25.55 73.79
CA GLU A 89 1.32 26.19 73.90
C GLU A 89 2.28 25.80 72.75
N TRP A 90 2.12 24.60 72.16
CA TRP A 90 2.96 24.13 71.07
C TRP A 90 2.65 24.76 69.70
N GLN A 91 1.52 25.46 69.54
CA GLN A 91 1.14 26.02 68.23
C GLN A 91 2.17 27.02 67.68
N ASP A 92 2.80 27.83 68.54
CA ASP A 92 3.84 28.80 68.13
C ASP A 92 5.08 28.09 67.58
N ILE A 93 5.46 26.99 68.24
CA ILE A 93 6.59 26.15 67.83
C ILE A 93 6.26 25.46 66.51
N LEU A 94 5.05 24.92 66.36
CA LEU A 94 4.59 24.25 65.15
C LEU A 94 4.53 25.23 63.96
N PHE A 95 4.01 26.44 64.17
CA PHE A 95 3.98 27.50 63.16
C PHE A 95 5.39 27.86 62.68
N THR A 96 6.31 28.10 63.62
CA THR A 96 7.71 28.45 63.33
C THR A 96 8.41 27.32 62.57
N ALA A 97 8.28 26.09 63.06
CA ALA A 97 8.87 24.91 62.43
C ALA A 97 8.37 24.71 60.99
N GLN A 98 7.06 24.87 60.75
CA GLN A 98 6.48 24.71 59.42
C GLN A 98 6.99 25.77 58.43
N LEU A 99 7.08 27.03 58.88
CA LEU A 99 7.63 28.11 58.05
C LEU A 99 9.11 27.90 57.74
N THR A 100 9.93 27.43 58.70
CA THR A 100 11.33 27.09 58.42
C THR A 100 11.44 26.00 57.36
N ILE A 101 10.65 24.93 57.46
CA ILE A 101 10.65 23.84 56.48
C ILE A 101 10.25 24.37 55.09
N ALA A 102 9.13 25.10 55.01
CA ALA A 102 8.57 25.54 53.73
C ALA A 102 9.38 26.65 53.05
N ALA A 103 9.89 27.62 53.82
CA ALA A 103 10.54 28.82 53.29
C ALA A 103 12.06 28.71 53.16
N VAL A 104 12.72 27.82 53.93
CA VAL A 104 14.19 27.70 53.94
C VAL A 104 14.65 26.35 53.42
N ILE A 105 14.16 25.25 53.99
CA ILE A 105 14.68 23.91 53.71
C ILE A 105 14.38 23.48 52.27
N TYR A 106 13.13 23.58 51.81
CA TYR A 106 12.78 23.18 50.44
C TYR A 106 13.49 24.00 49.35
N PRO A 107 13.52 25.36 49.41
CA PRO A 107 14.25 26.15 48.42
C PRO A 107 15.75 25.85 48.38
N LEU A 108 16.40 25.65 49.53
CA LEU A 108 17.82 25.32 49.60
C LEU A 108 18.13 23.99 48.90
N ALA A 109 17.37 22.94 49.21
CA ALA A 109 17.55 21.62 48.60
C ALA A 109 17.29 21.63 47.08
N ILE A 110 16.26 22.35 46.61
CA ILE A 110 16.01 22.53 45.17
C ILE A 110 17.16 23.28 44.49
N GLY A 111 17.71 24.32 45.14
CA GLY A 111 18.86 25.08 44.65
C GLY A 111 20.09 24.21 44.45
N LEU A 112 20.42 23.37 45.45
CA LEU A 112 21.54 22.44 45.39
C LEU A 112 21.40 21.43 44.24
N VAL A 113 20.24 20.78 44.12
CA VAL A 113 19.96 19.84 43.01
C VAL A 113 20.07 20.53 41.65
N SER A 114 19.55 21.75 41.54
CA SER A 114 19.59 22.51 40.27
C SER A 114 21.01 22.88 39.84
N LEU A 115 21.91 23.11 40.81
CA LEU A 115 23.33 23.40 40.57
C LEU A 115 24.10 22.14 40.16
N LEU A 116 23.83 21.00 40.81
CA LEU A 116 24.47 19.72 40.46
C LEU A 116 24.15 19.27 39.03
N PHE A 117 22.94 19.54 38.54
CA PHE A 117 22.54 19.19 37.17
C PHE A 117 22.74 20.31 36.15
N GLN A 118 23.46 21.39 36.49
CA GLN A 118 23.53 22.59 35.64
C GLN A 118 24.16 22.34 34.26
N ASN A 119 25.07 21.36 34.14
CA ASN A 119 25.86 21.10 32.92
C ASN A 119 25.48 19.81 32.16
N LYS A 120 24.44 19.07 32.59
CA LYS A 120 23.99 17.86 31.88
C LYS A 120 22.90 18.19 30.87
N SER A 121 22.96 17.65 29.65
CA SER A 121 21.91 17.80 28.62
C SER A 121 20.54 17.33 29.11
N SER A 122 20.52 16.28 29.95
CA SER A 122 19.33 15.70 30.55
C SER A 122 18.67 16.56 31.65
N LYS A 123 19.26 17.71 32.01
CA LYS A 123 18.72 18.64 33.02
C LYS A 123 17.26 19.02 32.76
N LYS A 124 16.93 19.31 31.50
CA LYS A 124 15.58 19.70 31.08
C LYS A 124 14.56 18.61 31.41
N THR A 125 14.98 17.35 31.43
CA THR A 125 14.13 16.19 31.69
C THR A 125 14.14 15.77 33.15
N LEU A 126 15.30 15.77 33.80
CA LEU A 126 15.46 15.24 35.16
C LEU A 126 14.84 16.15 36.23
N ILE A 127 14.96 17.47 36.09
CA ILE A 127 14.44 18.42 37.08
C ILE A 127 12.89 18.37 37.19
N PRO A 128 12.12 18.34 36.08
CA PRO A 128 10.67 18.14 36.15
C PRO A 128 10.26 16.83 36.84
N VAL A 129 10.91 15.71 36.51
CA VAL A 129 10.65 14.41 37.14
C VAL A 129 10.92 14.47 38.64
N TYR A 130 12.06 15.05 39.04
CA TYR A 130 12.39 15.27 40.44
C TYR A 130 11.33 16.08 41.18
N LYS A 131 10.90 17.22 40.61
CA LYS A 131 9.87 18.08 41.24
C LYS A 131 8.56 17.33 41.47
N LYS A 132 8.17 16.43 40.57
CA LYS A 132 6.94 15.64 40.66
C LYS A 132 7.08 14.45 41.62
N TYR A 133 8.15 13.67 41.51
CA TYR A 133 8.34 12.47 42.34
C TYR A 133 8.69 12.78 43.79
N SER A 134 9.48 13.83 44.03
CA SER A 134 9.82 14.27 45.40
C SER A 134 8.63 14.87 46.16
N GLY A 135 7.54 15.21 45.46
CA GLY A 135 6.35 15.82 46.04
C GLY A 135 6.56 17.24 46.57
N VAL A 136 7.71 17.87 46.29
CA VAL A 136 8.13 19.14 46.91
C VAL A 136 7.13 20.27 46.71
N MET A 137 6.47 20.33 45.55
CA MET A 137 5.47 21.38 45.25
C MET A 137 4.22 21.23 46.14
N PHE A 138 3.74 19.99 46.31
CA PHE A 138 2.60 19.71 47.18
C PHE A 138 2.97 19.86 48.66
N ALA A 139 4.10 19.30 49.08
CA ALA A 139 4.58 19.38 50.46
C ALA A 139 4.85 20.83 50.90
N GLY A 140 5.44 21.65 50.01
CA GLY A 140 5.66 23.07 50.24
C GLY A 140 4.35 23.86 50.35
N LEU A 141 3.44 23.71 49.39
CA LEU A 141 2.15 24.41 49.42
C LEU A 141 1.27 23.97 50.60
N SER A 142 1.24 22.68 50.91
CA SER A 142 0.58 22.14 52.12
C SER A 142 1.18 22.75 53.39
N GLY A 143 2.51 22.94 53.44
CA GLY A 143 3.19 23.62 54.54
C GLY A 143 2.74 25.07 54.71
N PHE A 144 2.65 25.84 53.63
CA PHE A 144 2.15 27.22 53.69
C PHE A 144 0.68 27.30 54.08
N LEU A 145 -0.17 26.42 53.54
CA LEU A 145 -1.59 26.36 53.91
C LEU A 145 -1.80 25.96 55.37
N LEU A 146 -0.99 25.05 55.91
CA LEU A 146 -0.99 24.73 57.33
C LEU A 146 -0.59 25.96 58.17
N ALA A 147 0.44 26.71 57.77
CA ALA A 147 0.83 27.93 58.47
C ALA A 147 -0.31 28.97 58.48
N ILE A 148 -1.00 29.14 57.36
CA ILE A 148 -2.20 30.00 57.27
C ILE A 148 -3.32 29.47 58.17
N PHE A 149 -3.56 28.17 58.19
CA PHE A 149 -4.56 27.55 59.05
C PHE A 149 -4.27 27.77 60.54
N ILE A 150 -3.02 27.62 60.96
CA ILE A 150 -2.59 27.90 62.34
C ILE A 150 -2.76 29.40 62.66
N LEU A 151 -2.38 30.30 61.74
CA LEU A 151 -2.56 31.74 61.90
C LEU A 151 -4.03 32.14 62.08
N ILE A 152 -4.93 31.58 61.25
CA ILE A 152 -6.37 31.80 61.38
C ILE A 152 -6.88 31.23 62.71
N SER A 153 -6.38 30.06 63.11
CA SER A 153 -6.74 29.44 64.39
C SER A 153 -6.33 30.33 65.57
N PHE A 154 -5.15 30.96 65.52
CA PHE A 154 -4.72 31.92 66.53
C PHE A 154 -5.66 33.14 66.63
N LEU A 155 -6.09 33.68 65.49
CA LEU A 155 -7.04 34.81 65.47
C LEU A 155 -8.41 34.40 66.04
N LEU A 156 -8.84 33.16 65.79
CA LEU A 156 -10.08 32.61 66.33
C LEU A 156 -9.98 32.26 67.81
N SER A 157 -8.78 32.00 68.34
CA SER A 157 -8.56 31.68 69.75
C SER A 157 -9.05 32.79 70.69
N ALA A 158 -9.02 34.06 70.24
CA ALA A 158 -9.56 35.20 70.97
C ALA A 158 -11.09 35.14 71.18
N SER A 159 -11.81 34.37 70.36
CA SER A 159 -13.28 34.27 70.36
C SER A 159 -13.81 32.88 70.74
N LEU A 160 -12.94 31.88 70.87
CA LEU A 160 -13.30 30.48 71.12
C LEU A 160 -12.95 30.07 72.56
N SER A 161 -13.66 29.08 73.09
CA SER A 161 -13.30 28.47 74.38
C SER A 161 -12.06 27.56 74.23
N ASP A 162 -11.34 27.32 75.32
CA ASP A 162 -10.15 26.44 75.31
C ASP A 162 -10.45 25.03 74.76
N SER A 163 -11.65 24.49 75.01
CA SER A 163 -12.08 23.19 74.48
C SER A 163 -12.34 23.23 72.97
N SER A 164 -12.94 24.30 72.47
CA SER A 164 -13.19 24.48 71.04
C SER A 164 -11.89 24.75 70.28
N TYR A 165 -10.98 25.52 70.87
CA TYR A 165 -9.66 25.80 70.30
C TYR A 165 -8.76 24.55 70.24
N LEU A 166 -8.91 23.63 71.20
CA LEU A 166 -8.22 22.34 71.19
C LEU A 166 -8.53 21.51 69.92
N ALA A 167 -9.75 21.58 69.38
CA ALA A 167 -10.11 20.88 68.15
C ALA A 167 -9.28 21.38 66.94
N LEU A 168 -9.08 22.70 66.84
CA LEU A 168 -8.23 23.31 65.80
C LEU A 168 -6.75 22.92 65.99
N CYS A 169 -6.27 22.91 67.24
CA CYS A 169 -4.91 22.49 67.59
C CYS A 169 -4.64 21.01 67.27
N LEU A 170 -5.64 20.14 67.47
CA LEU A 170 -5.51 18.71 67.14
C LEU A 170 -5.44 18.51 65.62
N THR A 171 -6.28 19.21 64.86
CA THR A 171 -6.22 19.20 63.39
C THR A 171 -4.87 19.69 62.87
N SER A 172 -4.32 20.78 63.44
CA SER A 172 -3.02 21.31 63.00
C SER A 172 -1.87 20.34 63.29
N VAL A 173 -1.90 19.60 64.40
CA VAL A 173 -0.90 18.56 64.72
C VAL A 173 -1.00 17.37 63.78
N ILE A 174 -2.20 16.88 63.47
CA ILE A 174 -2.40 15.77 62.52
C ILE A 174 -1.89 16.18 61.13
N TRP A 175 -2.21 17.40 60.69
CA TRP A 175 -1.71 17.93 59.42
C TRP A 175 -0.19 18.13 59.43
N MET A 176 0.38 18.62 60.54
CA MET A 176 1.84 18.70 60.69
C MET A 176 2.50 17.32 60.54
N MET A 177 1.96 16.26 61.17
CA MET A 177 2.52 14.92 61.02
C MET A 177 2.53 14.44 59.56
N LEU A 178 1.49 14.76 58.79
CA LEU A 178 1.46 14.51 57.36
C LEU A 178 2.56 15.29 56.62
N ASN A 179 2.74 16.58 56.93
CA ASN A 179 3.79 17.40 56.33
C ASN A 179 5.19 16.89 56.67
N VAL A 180 5.44 16.43 57.90
CA VAL A 180 6.71 15.81 58.30
C VAL A 180 6.97 14.53 57.50
N ALA A 181 5.96 13.67 57.33
CA ALA A 181 6.09 12.47 56.50
C ALA A 181 6.43 12.82 55.03
N LEU A 182 5.80 13.87 54.48
CA LEU A 182 6.12 14.39 53.15
C LEU A 182 7.53 14.98 53.07
N THR A 183 8.01 15.66 54.11
CA THR A 183 9.39 16.16 54.19
C THR A 183 10.41 15.03 54.24
N ILE A 184 10.13 13.96 55.00
CA ILE A 184 10.99 12.75 55.02
C ILE A 184 11.03 12.11 53.63
N TRP A 185 9.88 11.96 52.98
CA TRP A 185 9.81 11.46 51.60
C TRP A 185 10.61 12.31 50.62
N PHE A 186 10.49 13.63 50.73
CA PHE A 186 11.23 14.59 49.92
C PHE A 186 12.73 14.33 50.02
N PHE A 187 13.29 14.26 51.23
CA PHE A 187 14.71 13.99 51.43
C PHE A 187 15.15 12.62 50.91
N ILE A 188 14.39 11.55 51.18
CA ILE A 188 14.67 10.22 50.63
C ILE A 188 14.71 10.26 49.10
N SER A 189 13.78 10.98 48.48
CA SER A 189 13.71 11.14 47.03
C SER A 189 14.89 11.95 46.49
N THR A 190 15.30 13.00 47.19
CA THR A 190 16.49 13.80 46.84
C THR A 190 17.75 12.94 46.89
N PHE A 191 17.97 12.12 47.94
CA PHE A 191 19.13 11.23 48.01
C PHE A 191 19.11 10.16 46.91
N LYS A 192 17.94 9.57 46.61
CA LYS A 192 17.80 8.63 45.49
C LYS A 192 18.11 9.24 44.13
N LEU A 193 17.92 10.55 43.97
CA LEU A 193 18.26 11.25 42.72
C LEU A 193 19.76 11.55 42.63
N LEU A 194 20.44 11.73 43.76
CA LEU A 194 21.88 11.97 43.78
C LEU A 194 22.68 10.70 43.44
N ASP A 195 22.12 9.52 43.72
CA ASP A 195 22.66 8.25 43.24
C ASP A 195 22.30 8.02 41.76
N GLU A 196 23.30 7.97 40.87
CA GLU A 196 23.09 7.88 39.42
C GLU A 196 22.30 6.63 39.02
N LYS A 197 22.53 5.49 39.68
CA LYS A 197 21.82 4.24 39.37
C LYS A 197 20.34 4.33 39.72
N SER A 198 20.04 4.87 40.90
CA SER A 198 18.67 5.09 41.36
C SER A 198 17.94 6.15 40.52
N ALA A 199 18.64 7.22 40.13
CA ALA A 199 18.11 8.25 39.24
C ALA A 199 17.74 7.70 37.86
N LYS A 200 18.61 6.89 37.25
CA LYS A 200 18.33 6.23 35.96
C LYS A 200 17.14 5.29 36.04
N LYS A 201 17.03 4.47 37.10
CA LYS A 201 15.88 3.59 37.32
C LYS A 201 14.58 4.37 37.52
N LEU A 202 14.62 5.48 38.26
CA LEU A 202 13.47 6.35 38.45
C LEU A 202 13.03 6.98 37.13
N MET A 203 13.98 7.49 36.35
CA MET A 203 13.71 8.08 35.04
C MET A 203 13.06 7.06 34.10
N MET A 204 13.59 5.84 34.03
CA MET A 204 13.00 4.75 33.26
C MET A 204 11.54 4.46 33.65
N ARG A 205 11.28 4.27 34.95
CA ARG A 205 9.91 4.01 35.44
C ARG A 205 8.98 5.18 35.12
N TYR A 206 9.45 6.41 35.27
CA TYR A 206 8.69 7.61 34.96
C TYR A 206 8.40 7.72 33.45
N THR A 207 9.37 7.44 32.59
CA THR A 207 9.18 7.35 31.14
C THR A 207 8.08 6.36 30.78
N ILE A 208 8.14 5.12 31.31
CA ILE A 208 7.16 4.06 31.00
C ILE A 208 5.75 4.43 31.49
N HIS A 209 5.61 4.78 32.77
CA HIS A 209 4.30 4.92 33.42
C HIS A 209 3.65 6.28 33.19
N GLU A 210 4.44 7.33 32.93
CA GLU A 210 3.92 8.70 32.83
C GLU A 210 3.97 9.24 31.40
N TRP A 211 5.10 9.09 30.71
CA TRP A 211 5.26 9.65 29.36
C TRP A 211 4.69 8.73 28.28
N CYS A 212 5.15 7.48 28.23
CA CYS A 212 4.69 6.52 27.23
C CYS A 212 3.18 6.30 27.34
N GLU A 213 2.63 6.05 28.54
CA GLU A 213 1.18 5.86 28.69
C GLU A 213 0.40 7.10 28.21
N GLN A 214 0.82 8.30 28.61
CA GLN A 214 0.12 9.54 28.24
C GLN A 214 0.21 9.83 26.73
N ASP A 215 1.37 9.64 26.11
CA ASP A 215 1.57 9.89 24.68
C ASP A 215 0.86 8.83 23.83
N ILE A 216 0.89 7.54 24.23
CA ILE A 216 0.09 6.47 23.59
C ILE A 216 -1.40 6.83 23.63
N ARG A 217 -1.92 7.28 24.78
CA ARG A 217 -3.31 7.74 24.90
C ARG A 217 -3.62 8.90 23.94
N ASN A 218 -2.71 9.85 23.78
CA ASN A 218 -2.90 10.99 22.88
C ASN A 218 -2.88 10.56 21.40
N ARG A 219 -1.92 9.72 20.99
CA ARG A 219 -1.85 9.16 19.64
C ARG A 219 -3.08 8.32 19.29
N LEU A 220 -3.53 7.46 20.20
CA LEU A 220 -4.76 6.69 20.05
C LEU A 220 -6.00 7.59 19.87
N LYS A 221 -6.09 8.71 20.60
CA LYS A 221 -7.21 9.66 20.41
C LYS A 221 -7.24 10.19 18.98
N GLY A 222 -6.10 10.61 18.44
CA GLY A 222 -5.99 11.12 17.07
C GLY A 222 -6.33 10.05 16.04
N LEU A 223 -5.69 8.88 16.13
CA LEU A 223 -5.88 7.79 15.17
C LEU A 223 -7.30 7.22 15.16
N LEU A 224 -7.94 7.08 16.33
CA LEU A 224 -9.33 6.62 16.41
C LEU A 224 -10.31 7.64 15.82
N LEU A 225 -9.98 8.94 15.82
CA LEU A 225 -10.78 9.97 15.16
C LEU A 225 -10.58 9.95 13.63
N GLU A 226 -9.32 9.92 13.17
CA GLU A 226 -9.00 9.86 11.74
C GLU A 226 -9.55 8.58 11.08
N ASN A 227 -9.52 7.46 11.79
CA ASN A 227 -9.97 6.15 11.30
C ASN A 227 -11.31 5.71 11.93
N ALA A 228 -12.16 6.65 12.35
CA ALA A 228 -13.39 6.32 13.07
C ALA A 228 -14.37 5.44 12.27
N ILE A 229 -14.37 5.52 10.94
CA ILE A 229 -15.21 4.67 10.08
C ILE A 229 -14.67 3.23 10.02
N ASN A 230 -13.36 3.07 9.76
CA ASN A 230 -12.70 1.76 9.71
C ASN A 230 -12.79 1.02 11.05
N ASN A 231 -12.69 1.76 12.16
CA ASN A 231 -12.86 1.23 13.52
C ASN A 231 -14.33 1.01 13.93
N LYS A 232 -15.30 1.17 13.00
CA LYS A 232 -16.74 1.03 13.24
C LYS A 232 -17.27 1.93 14.36
N LEU A 233 -16.59 3.04 14.64
CA LEU A 233 -17.03 4.07 15.59
C LEU A 233 -18.08 4.98 14.94
N LEU A 234 -17.92 5.28 13.64
CA LEU A 234 -18.89 6.01 12.83
C LEU A 234 -19.56 5.08 11.81
N THR A 235 -20.88 5.24 11.64
CA THR A 235 -21.65 4.45 10.65
C THR A 235 -21.62 5.09 9.27
N ASN A 236 -21.23 4.33 8.25
CA ASN A 236 -21.28 4.73 6.83
C ASN A 236 -21.97 3.65 5.98
N ASN A 237 -23.14 3.17 6.42
CA ASN A 237 -23.78 2.00 5.83
C ASN A 237 -24.45 2.28 4.46
N GLU A 238 -24.68 3.56 4.12
CA GLU A 238 -25.46 3.96 2.93
C GLU A 238 -24.84 5.15 2.21
N ALA A 239 -23.59 4.97 1.76
CA ALA A 239 -22.81 5.99 1.06
C ALA A 239 -23.51 6.54 -0.21
N GLY A 240 -24.48 5.83 -0.78
CA GLY A 240 -25.32 6.29 -1.89
C GLY A 240 -26.32 7.39 -1.52
N VAL A 241 -26.71 7.52 -0.24
CA VAL A 241 -27.65 8.54 0.26
C VAL A 241 -26.95 9.66 0.99
N LEU A 242 -25.97 9.34 1.84
CA LEU A 242 -25.17 10.28 2.61
C LEU A 242 -23.77 9.72 2.77
N SER A 243 -22.77 10.43 2.25
CA SER A 243 -21.38 10.03 2.45
C SER A 243 -20.83 10.64 3.74
N VAL A 244 -20.44 9.78 4.67
CA VAL A 244 -19.71 10.19 5.88
C VAL A 244 -18.26 9.83 5.71
N VAL A 245 -17.39 10.81 5.84
CA VAL A 245 -15.93 10.64 5.74
C VAL A 245 -15.26 11.30 6.94
N THR A 246 -14.10 10.79 7.32
CA THR A 246 -13.23 11.41 8.32
C THR A 246 -12.17 12.31 7.67
N TYR A 247 -12.06 12.28 6.35
CA TYR A 247 -11.13 13.07 5.56
C TYR A 247 -11.71 13.41 4.18
N HIS A 248 -11.45 14.61 3.64
CA HIS A 248 -11.94 15.03 2.32
C HIS A 248 -10.93 15.93 1.61
N PHE A 249 -10.61 15.62 0.36
CA PHE A 249 -9.53 16.25 -0.42
C PHE A 249 -9.98 17.43 -1.29
N SER A 250 -11.29 17.67 -1.48
CA SER A 250 -11.73 18.71 -2.44
C SER A 250 -11.59 20.14 -1.92
N ASP A 251 -11.23 21.04 -2.83
CA ASP A 251 -11.23 22.50 -2.64
C ASP A 251 -12.62 23.16 -2.70
N GLU A 252 -13.71 22.38 -2.80
CA GLU A 252 -15.06 22.93 -2.72
C GLU A 252 -15.30 23.64 -1.36
N GLU A 253 -15.89 24.85 -1.38
CA GLU A 253 -16.27 25.60 -0.18
C GLU A 253 -17.33 24.85 0.63
N MET A 254 -16.89 23.98 1.53
CA MET A 254 -17.77 23.30 2.48
C MET A 254 -18.16 24.21 3.64
N LEU A 255 -19.42 24.14 4.05
CA LEU A 255 -19.92 24.78 5.26
C LEU A 255 -19.32 24.09 6.50
N GLN A 256 -19.13 24.85 7.58
CA GLN A 256 -18.37 24.40 8.75
C GLN A 256 -19.16 24.61 10.05
N ILE A 257 -19.06 23.65 10.96
CA ILE A 257 -19.55 23.76 12.34
C ILE A 257 -18.37 23.97 13.26
N ASP A 258 -18.24 25.20 13.75
CA ASP A 258 -17.11 25.62 14.57
C ASP A 258 -17.52 26.08 15.99
N ILE A 259 -16.56 26.01 16.91
CA ILE A 259 -16.61 26.66 18.23
C ILE A 259 -15.55 27.77 18.27
N GLN A 260 -15.98 28.98 18.63
CA GLN A 260 -15.07 30.11 18.82
C GLN A 260 -14.45 30.05 20.22
N LEU A 261 -13.12 30.08 20.29
CA LEU A 261 -12.34 29.93 21.53
C LEU A 261 -11.19 30.93 21.53
N ASN A 262 -10.74 31.36 22.72
CA ASN A 262 -9.74 32.42 22.85
C ASN A 262 -8.29 31.93 22.68
N SER A 263 -8.06 30.64 22.90
CA SER A 263 -6.76 29.95 22.83
C SER A 263 -6.90 28.67 21.99
N PRO A 264 -5.80 28.08 21.50
CA PRO A 264 -5.86 26.80 20.78
C PRO A 264 -6.47 25.71 21.66
N HIS A 265 -7.35 24.91 21.06
CA HIS A 265 -8.04 23.81 21.73
C HIS A 265 -8.08 22.60 20.81
N SER A 266 -7.96 21.42 21.42
CA SER A 266 -8.11 20.12 20.77
C SER A 266 -9.35 19.40 21.30
N VAL A 267 -9.78 18.36 20.58
CA VAL A 267 -10.90 17.52 21.00
C VAL A 267 -10.42 16.52 22.04
N GLU A 268 -10.95 16.62 23.26
CA GLU A 268 -10.64 15.71 24.38
C GLU A 268 -11.44 14.41 24.28
N ASN A 269 -12.72 14.51 23.92
CA ASN A 269 -13.63 13.37 23.86
C ASN A 269 -14.76 13.59 22.84
N VAL A 270 -15.24 12.50 22.24
CA VAL A 270 -16.34 12.48 21.27
C VAL A 270 -17.36 11.42 21.66
N ASN A 271 -18.65 11.77 21.62
CA ASN A 271 -19.75 10.83 21.83
C ASN A 271 -20.21 10.23 20.49
N PHE A 272 -19.65 9.07 20.13
CA PHE A 272 -19.93 8.45 18.83
C PHE A 272 -21.37 7.94 18.71
N ARG A 273 -22.03 7.47 19.79
CA ARG A 273 -23.43 7.03 19.68
C ARG A 273 -24.38 8.17 19.39
N LEU A 274 -24.20 9.33 20.05
CA LEU A 274 -25.01 10.51 19.79
C LEU A 274 -24.76 11.03 18.37
N LEU A 275 -23.50 11.03 17.94
CA LEU A 275 -23.11 11.45 16.60
C LEU A 275 -23.72 10.54 15.51
N ASN A 276 -23.66 9.21 15.67
CA ASN A 276 -24.29 8.25 14.77
C ASN A 276 -25.82 8.38 14.77
N ALA A 277 -26.45 8.66 15.92
CA ALA A 277 -27.89 8.91 15.98
C ALA A 277 -28.28 10.15 15.16
N ILE A 278 -27.50 11.23 15.23
CA ILE A 278 -27.75 12.45 14.43
C ILE A 278 -27.55 12.16 12.93
N ILE A 279 -26.48 11.45 12.57
CA ILE A 279 -26.21 11.03 11.18
C ILE A 279 -27.37 10.17 10.67
N GLY A 280 -27.82 9.17 11.43
CA GLY A 280 -28.92 8.29 11.07
C GLY A 280 -30.25 9.03 10.86
N ILE A 281 -30.58 10.00 11.73
CA ILE A 281 -31.75 10.87 11.55
C ILE A 281 -31.64 11.67 10.24
N GLN A 282 -30.45 12.16 9.91
CA GLN A 282 -30.22 12.92 8.69
C GLN A 282 -30.33 12.04 7.43
N THR A 283 -29.80 10.82 7.46
CA THR A 283 -29.95 9.83 6.38
C THR A 283 -31.43 9.49 6.17
N LEU A 284 -32.19 9.27 7.25
CA LEU A 284 -33.62 9.00 7.17
C LEU A 284 -34.41 10.17 6.56
N LYS A 285 -34.06 11.41 6.93
CA LYS A 285 -34.65 12.62 6.34
C LYS A 285 -34.37 12.72 4.85
N LEU A 286 -33.14 12.43 4.41
CA LEU A 286 -32.77 12.44 2.99
C LEU A 286 -33.50 11.33 2.22
N LYS A 287 -33.63 10.13 2.79
CA LYS A 287 -34.42 9.04 2.21
C LYS A 287 -35.89 9.40 2.04
N LEU A 288 -36.51 9.96 3.07
CA LEU A 288 -37.89 10.42 3.01
C LEU A 288 -38.08 11.49 1.93
N ALA A 289 -37.13 12.41 1.77
CA ALA A 289 -37.16 13.41 0.71
C ALA A 289 -37.06 12.79 -0.69
N HIS A 290 -36.14 11.84 -0.89
CA HIS A 290 -36.02 11.12 -2.17
C HIS A 290 -37.27 10.29 -2.47
N TRP A 291 -37.81 9.57 -1.49
CA TRP A 291 -39.05 8.81 -1.61
C TRP A 291 -40.25 9.71 -1.95
N LEU A 292 -40.38 10.88 -1.31
CA LEU A 292 -41.41 11.87 -1.63
C LEU A 292 -41.27 12.42 -3.05
N LEU A 293 -40.04 12.58 -3.54
CA LEU A 293 -39.75 13.01 -4.91
C LEU A 293 -39.99 11.91 -5.95
N ASP A 294 -39.97 10.64 -5.58
CA ASP A 294 -40.22 9.49 -6.47
C ASP A 294 -41.71 9.06 -6.55
N LEU A 295 -42.59 9.56 -5.67
CA LEU A 295 -44.03 9.30 -5.72
C LEU A 295 -44.66 9.81 -7.03
N ALA A 296 -45.63 9.08 -7.58
CA ALA A 296 -46.29 9.45 -8.85
C ALA A 296 -46.88 10.88 -8.86
N VAL A 297 -47.31 11.38 -7.70
CA VAL A 297 -47.88 12.72 -7.51
C VAL A 297 -46.84 13.83 -7.69
N SER A 298 -45.57 13.62 -7.30
CA SER A 298 -44.50 14.62 -7.48
C SER A 298 -44.06 14.72 -8.94
N LYS A 299 -43.99 13.59 -9.66
CA LYS A 299 -43.75 13.56 -11.12
C LYS A 299 -44.88 14.25 -11.89
N TRP A 300 -46.12 14.07 -11.45
CA TRP A 300 -47.29 14.77 -12.01
C TRP A 300 -47.24 16.30 -11.76
N LEU A 301 -46.88 16.73 -10.56
CA LEU A 301 -46.72 18.16 -10.21
C LEU A 301 -45.51 18.81 -10.91
N ALA A 302 -44.42 18.08 -11.13
CA ALA A 302 -43.26 18.56 -11.88
C ALA A 302 -43.59 18.81 -13.37
N ASN A 303 -44.44 17.96 -13.97
CA ASN A 303 -44.95 18.13 -15.34
C ASN A 303 -45.92 19.32 -15.48
N GLN A 304 -46.57 19.75 -14.39
CA GLN A 304 -47.44 20.94 -14.31
C GLN A 304 -46.65 22.26 -14.13
N GLY A 305 -45.32 22.24 -14.24
CA GLY A 305 -44.48 23.46 -14.23
C GLY A 305 -44.11 23.98 -12.85
N TRP A 306 -44.39 23.23 -11.77
CA TRP A 306 -44.02 23.64 -10.42
C TRP A 306 -42.54 23.32 -10.14
N SER A 307 -41.70 24.36 -10.19
CA SER A 307 -40.24 24.29 -10.12
C SER A 307 -39.67 23.66 -8.85
N LEU A 308 -40.47 23.52 -7.78
CA LEU A 308 -40.11 22.89 -6.50
C LEU A 308 -39.89 21.37 -6.59
N PHE A 309 -40.41 20.69 -7.62
CA PHE A 309 -40.34 19.23 -7.78
C PHE A 309 -39.41 18.77 -8.92
N ARG A 310 -38.65 19.69 -9.51
CA ARG A 310 -37.66 19.37 -10.55
C ARG A 310 -36.44 18.73 -9.91
N LYS A 311 -36.06 17.52 -10.34
CA LYS A 311 -34.84 16.82 -9.88
C LYS A 311 -33.62 17.65 -10.32
N LYS A 312 -33.11 18.49 -9.43
CA LYS A 312 -31.83 19.18 -9.61
C LYS A 312 -30.75 18.13 -9.36
N GLU A 313 -29.86 17.89 -10.32
CA GLU A 313 -28.62 17.14 -10.09
C GLU A 313 -27.75 17.95 -9.12
N SER A 314 -28.08 17.90 -7.83
CA SER A 314 -27.23 18.42 -6.78
C SER A 314 -26.18 17.37 -6.45
N ALA A 315 -24.93 17.81 -6.34
CA ALA A 315 -23.81 17.01 -5.88
C ALA A 315 -24.17 16.22 -4.60
N LYS A 316 -23.55 15.04 -4.44
CA LYS A 316 -23.85 14.11 -3.34
C LYS A 316 -23.68 14.81 -1.98
N PRO A 317 -24.56 14.56 -0.99
CA PRO A 317 -24.40 15.11 0.36
C PRO A 317 -23.22 14.43 1.07
N VAL A 318 -22.36 15.26 1.68
CA VAL A 318 -21.12 14.84 2.35
C VAL A 318 -21.06 15.44 3.76
N ILE A 319 -20.67 14.62 4.74
CA ILE A 319 -20.28 15.06 6.09
C ILE A 319 -18.84 14.61 6.32
N VAL A 320 -17.97 15.56 6.68
CA VAL A 320 -16.57 15.33 7.04
C VAL A 320 -16.39 15.59 8.52
N ILE A 321 -16.04 14.57 9.29
CA ILE A 321 -15.72 14.70 10.72
C ILE A 321 -14.20 14.69 10.86
N ASN A 322 -13.61 15.89 10.84
CA ASN A 322 -12.18 16.08 11.02
C ASN A 322 -11.95 17.33 11.88
N PRO A 323 -11.83 17.19 13.20
CA PRO A 323 -11.67 18.36 14.05
C PRO A 323 -10.25 18.95 13.93
N TYR A 324 -10.14 20.23 13.60
CA TYR A 324 -8.84 20.91 13.52
C TYR A 324 -8.94 22.39 13.93
N TRP A 325 -7.86 22.88 14.53
CA TRP A 325 -7.75 24.28 14.95
C TRP A 325 -7.40 25.19 13.77
N GLN A 326 -8.14 26.30 13.63
CA GLN A 326 -7.85 27.35 12.65
C GLN A 326 -7.23 28.57 13.33
N SER A 327 -5.90 28.68 13.25
CA SER A 327 -5.14 29.74 13.95
C SER A 327 -5.56 31.16 13.55
N LYS A 328 -5.88 31.40 12.28
CA LYS A 328 -6.26 32.74 11.78
C LYS A 328 -7.62 33.22 12.30
N SER A 329 -8.58 32.31 12.42
CA SER A 329 -9.96 32.62 12.80
C SER A 329 -10.26 32.39 14.28
N LYS A 330 -9.31 31.80 15.03
CA LYS A 330 -9.48 31.35 16.43
C LYS A 330 -10.74 30.49 16.62
N LYS A 331 -10.93 29.57 15.68
CA LYS A 331 -12.07 28.65 15.65
C LYS A 331 -11.56 27.21 15.63
N LEU A 332 -12.18 26.36 16.43
CA LEU A 332 -12.04 24.92 16.31
C LEU A 332 -13.14 24.41 15.37
N ASN A 333 -12.74 23.96 14.19
CA ASN A 333 -13.65 23.28 13.28
C ASN A 333 -13.88 21.86 13.80
N LEU A 334 -15.14 21.43 13.83
CA LEU A 334 -15.51 20.07 14.26
C LEU A 334 -15.98 19.22 13.08
N ILE A 335 -16.82 19.79 12.21
CA ILE A 335 -17.48 19.09 11.11
C ILE A 335 -17.57 20.03 9.90
N LYS A 336 -17.21 19.51 8.72
CA LYS A 336 -17.53 20.13 7.43
C LYS A 336 -18.68 19.38 6.76
N TYR A 337 -19.49 20.09 5.98
CA TYR A 337 -20.58 19.48 5.24
C TYR A 337 -20.90 20.22 3.94
N SER A 338 -21.38 19.47 2.96
CA SER A 338 -21.87 19.99 1.67
C SER A 338 -23.22 19.37 1.32
N ASN A 339 -24.04 20.13 0.59
CA ASN A 339 -25.38 19.72 0.10
C ASN A 339 -26.33 19.21 1.21
N ILE A 340 -26.14 19.68 2.45
CA ILE A 340 -26.95 19.34 3.63
C ILE A 340 -27.34 20.61 4.37
N ASN A 341 -28.61 20.71 4.79
CA ASN A 341 -29.09 21.81 5.63
C ASN A 341 -29.29 21.35 7.08
N PHE A 342 -28.37 21.75 7.96
CA PHE A 342 -28.52 21.58 9.41
C PHE A 342 -29.32 22.74 10.02
N ASN A 343 -30.28 22.42 10.87
CA ASN A 343 -31.00 23.43 11.64
C ASN A 343 -30.17 23.83 12.90
N LYS A 344 -30.57 24.94 13.56
CA LYS A 344 -29.84 25.44 14.75
C LYS A 344 -29.76 24.41 15.88
N LEU A 345 -30.79 23.58 16.05
CA LEU A 345 -30.84 22.53 17.07
C LEU A 345 -29.85 21.40 16.77
N THR A 346 -29.77 20.94 15.52
CA THR A 346 -28.82 19.94 15.05
C THR A 346 -27.39 20.45 15.18
N CYS A 347 -27.13 21.70 14.79
CA CYS A 347 -25.81 22.33 15.02
C CYS A 347 -25.44 22.39 16.51
N TRP A 348 -26.40 22.69 17.38
CA TRP A 348 -26.18 22.69 18.83
C TRP A 348 -25.93 21.29 19.40
N LEU A 349 -26.69 20.28 18.97
CA LEU A 349 -26.50 18.88 19.35
C LEU A 349 -25.14 18.34 18.86
N LEU A 350 -24.77 18.63 17.62
CA LEU A 350 -23.46 18.27 17.06
C LEU A 350 -22.32 18.87 17.88
N LYS A 351 -22.42 20.14 18.30
CA LYS A 351 -21.44 20.76 19.19
C LYS A 351 -21.35 20.04 20.55
N LYS A 352 -22.46 19.56 21.10
CA LYS A 352 -22.49 18.81 22.36
C LYS A 352 -21.92 17.39 22.26
N CYS A 353 -21.74 16.85 21.05
CA CYS A 353 -21.04 15.58 20.85
C CYS A 353 -19.54 15.68 21.16
N PHE A 354 -18.95 16.89 21.10
CA PHE A 354 -17.52 17.11 21.29
C PHE A 354 -17.26 17.79 22.64
N LYS A 355 -16.28 17.27 23.37
CA LYS A 355 -15.69 17.93 24.54
C LYS A 355 -14.30 18.42 24.15
N THR A 356 -13.99 19.69 24.43
CA THR A 356 -12.74 20.33 24.02
C THR A 356 -11.87 20.64 25.23
N VAL A 357 -10.55 20.64 25.04
CA VAL A 357 -9.54 21.01 26.04
C VAL A 357 -8.58 22.01 25.44
N SER A 358 -8.09 22.97 26.23
CA SER A 358 -7.10 23.94 25.76
C SER A 358 -5.75 23.27 25.55
N GLU A 359 -5.12 23.54 24.41
CA GLU A 359 -3.78 23.04 24.06
C GLU A 359 -2.67 23.66 24.91
N GLU A 360 -2.87 24.82 25.55
CA GLU A 360 -1.87 25.37 26.48
C GLU A 360 -1.62 24.44 27.68
N ASN A 361 -2.61 23.65 28.10
CA ASN A 361 -2.44 22.60 29.11
C ASN A 361 -1.84 21.29 28.54
N VAL A 362 -1.76 21.16 27.22
CA VAL A 362 -1.22 19.99 26.48
C VAL A 362 0.18 20.26 25.95
N LEU A 363 0.57 21.53 25.74
CA LEU A 363 1.92 21.94 25.36
C LEU A 363 2.92 21.86 26.54
N ASP A 364 2.40 21.82 27.78
CA ASP A 364 3.12 21.38 28.99
C ASP A 364 3.15 19.83 29.12
N ALA A 365 2.55 19.07 28.17
CA ALA A 365 2.67 17.62 28.18
C ALA A 365 4.10 17.25 27.81
N GLU A 366 4.74 16.61 28.77
CA GLU A 366 6.04 15.97 28.70
C GLU A 366 6.07 15.03 27.49
N SER A 367 6.47 15.58 26.35
CA SER A 367 6.40 14.99 25.02
C SER A 367 7.48 13.94 24.79
N LEU A 368 7.37 13.24 23.66
CA LEU A 368 8.43 12.40 23.08
C LEU A 368 9.84 13.00 23.19
N VAL A 369 9.98 14.31 23.05
CA VAL A 369 11.27 15.01 23.17
C VAL A 369 11.95 14.71 24.51
N PHE A 370 11.18 14.60 25.60
CA PHE A 370 11.71 14.24 26.92
C PHE A 370 12.13 12.77 27.00
N ILE A 371 11.39 11.86 26.34
CA ILE A 371 11.75 10.44 26.22
C ILE A 371 13.10 10.33 25.49
N VAL A 372 13.22 10.99 24.33
CA VAL A 372 14.43 11.03 23.51
C VAL A 372 15.61 11.65 24.26
N GLN A 373 15.43 12.82 24.87
CA GLN A 373 16.48 13.47 25.67
C GLN A 373 16.91 12.63 26.88
N GLY A 374 15.98 11.89 27.48
CA GLY A 374 16.26 10.97 28.58
C GLY A 374 17.12 9.78 28.14
N ILE A 375 16.91 9.28 26.91
CA ILE A 375 17.65 8.12 26.36
C ILE A 375 19.02 8.53 25.82
N ILE A 376 19.11 9.65 25.08
CA ILE A 376 20.26 9.95 24.22
C ILE A 376 21.15 11.08 24.78
N GLY A 377 20.65 11.87 25.73
CA GLY A 377 21.36 13.05 26.23
C GLY A 377 22.76 12.76 26.77
N GLU A 378 22.93 11.68 27.54
CA GLU A 378 24.25 11.30 28.08
C GLU A 378 25.26 10.95 26.97
N ALA A 379 24.79 10.32 25.88
CA ALA A 379 25.64 10.03 24.73
C ALA A 379 26.03 11.31 23.97
N GLN A 380 25.12 12.28 23.86
CA GLN A 380 25.41 13.60 23.26
C GLN A 380 26.41 14.40 24.09
N ASP A 381 26.28 14.38 25.43
CA ASP A 381 27.25 15.01 26.33
C ASP A 381 28.62 14.36 26.18
N ALA A 382 28.69 13.03 26.13
CA ALA A 382 29.94 12.29 25.95
C ALA A 382 30.63 12.56 24.60
N ILE A 383 29.86 12.72 23.51
CA ILE A 383 30.39 13.15 22.21
C ILE A 383 30.93 14.58 22.28
N ARG A 384 30.17 15.52 22.87
CA ARG A 384 30.59 16.93 23.02
C ARG A 384 31.88 17.04 23.82
N ASP A 385 31.95 16.31 24.93
CA ASP A 385 33.06 16.34 25.87
C ASP A 385 34.22 15.40 25.42
N LYS A 386 34.03 14.67 24.32
CA LYS A 386 34.98 13.73 23.70
C LYS A 386 35.44 12.62 24.66
N ASP A 387 34.55 12.19 25.55
CA ASP A 387 34.81 11.13 26.53
C ASP A 387 34.27 9.78 26.03
N ILE A 388 35.18 8.94 25.56
CA ILE A 388 34.85 7.61 25.04
C ILE A 388 34.34 6.65 26.13
N SER A 389 34.81 6.79 27.37
CA SER A 389 34.38 5.92 28.47
C SER A 389 32.94 6.22 28.84
N ALA A 390 32.59 7.51 28.96
CA ALA A 390 31.21 7.94 29.15
C ALA A 390 30.31 7.54 27.97
N PHE A 391 30.80 7.66 26.73
CA PHE A 391 30.05 7.27 25.54
C PHE A 391 29.73 5.77 25.52
N LYS A 392 30.71 4.90 25.82
CA LYS A 392 30.49 3.45 25.88
C LYS A 392 29.42 3.06 26.91
N ILE A 393 29.42 3.70 28.07
CA ILE A 393 28.38 3.50 29.10
C ILE A 393 27.02 3.97 28.56
N ALA A 394 26.95 5.18 27.99
CA ALA A 394 25.73 5.74 27.45
C ALA A 394 25.13 4.87 26.32
N MET A 395 25.96 4.29 25.44
CA MET A 395 25.50 3.39 24.37
C MET A 395 24.90 2.09 24.90
N ASN A 396 25.46 1.53 25.98
CA ASN A 396 24.86 0.38 26.65
C ASN A 396 23.53 0.75 27.33
N ASP A 397 23.48 1.94 27.94
CA ASP A 397 22.26 2.44 28.55
C ASP A 397 21.17 2.68 27.50
N ILE A 398 21.47 3.26 26.33
CA ILE A 398 20.51 3.41 25.23
C ILE A 398 19.93 2.05 24.84
N SER A 399 20.79 1.04 24.65
CA SER A 399 20.34 -0.32 24.31
C SER A 399 19.43 -0.91 25.37
N TYR A 400 19.81 -0.80 26.64
CA TYR A 400 18.99 -1.27 27.76
C TYR A 400 17.65 -0.53 27.83
N TRP A 401 17.66 0.79 27.66
CA TRP A 401 16.47 1.63 27.74
C TRP A 401 15.49 1.33 26.63
N HIS A 402 15.98 1.19 25.40
CA HIS A 402 15.15 0.78 24.26
C HIS A 402 14.43 -0.54 24.59
N CYS A 403 15.17 -1.56 25.03
CA CYS A 403 14.60 -2.87 25.32
C CYS A 403 13.58 -2.84 26.46
N GLN A 404 13.86 -2.10 27.54
CA GLN A 404 12.94 -1.98 28.68
C GLN A 404 11.64 -1.26 28.30
N ILE A 405 11.73 -0.16 27.54
CA ILE A 405 10.55 0.57 27.05
C ILE A 405 9.76 -0.32 26.10
N ALA A 406 10.42 -0.94 25.12
CA ALA A 406 9.80 -1.84 24.17
C ALA A 406 9.05 -2.98 24.88
N SER A 407 9.70 -3.67 25.82
CA SER A 407 9.07 -4.75 26.58
C SER A 407 7.90 -4.26 27.43
N ALA A 408 7.98 -3.07 28.03
CA ALA A 408 6.90 -2.53 28.85
C ALA A 408 5.67 -2.08 28.04
N ILE A 409 5.84 -1.72 26.76
CA ILE A 409 4.73 -1.27 25.90
C ILE A 409 4.35 -2.29 24.81
N GLY A 410 4.87 -3.52 24.89
CA GLY A 410 4.45 -4.65 24.08
C GLY A 410 3.08 -5.18 24.49
N PHE A 411 2.36 -5.82 23.58
CA PHE A 411 1.08 -6.47 23.86
C PHE A 411 0.82 -7.59 22.85
N ILE A 412 -0.25 -8.37 23.07
CA ILE A 412 -0.67 -9.42 22.14
C ILE A 412 -1.87 -8.91 21.36
N ASN A 413 -1.79 -8.95 20.03
CA ASN A 413 -2.83 -8.55 19.10
C ASN A 413 -3.16 -9.73 18.19
N ASP A 414 -4.42 -10.22 18.21
CA ASP A 414 -4.85 -11.37 17.42
C ASP A 414 -3.91 -12.60 17.52
N ASN A 415 -3.49 -12.93 18.76
CA ASN A 415 -2.53 -13.99 19.09
C ASN A 415 -1.09 -13.81 18.54
N LYS A 416 -0.74 -12.61 18.05
CA LYS A 416 0.62 -12.25 17.63
C LYS A 416 1.18 -11.17 18.54
N GLU A 417 2.50 -11.16 18.73
CA GLU A 417 3.17 -10.09 19.48
C GLU A 417 3.17 -8.78 18.67
N ASP A 418 2.77 -7.69 19.33
CA ASP A 418 2.71 -6.35 18.75
C ASP A 418 3.20 -5.33 19.79
N ASN A 419 3.39 -4.08 19.38
CA ASN A 419 4.01 -3.08 20.24
C ASN A 419 3.65 -1.65 19.90
N TRP A 420 3.37 -0.88 20.95
CA TRP A 420 3.05 0.54 20.82
C TRP A 420 4.22 1.39 20.31
N LEU A 421 5.46 0.87 20.25
CA LEU A 421 6.58 1.48 19.53
C LEU A 421 6.23 1.78 18.06
N LEU A 422 5.39 0.95 17.44
CA LEU A 422 4.98 1.09 16.05
C LEU A 422 3.81 2.08 15.87
N LEU A 423 3.28 2.65 16.95
CA LEU A 423 2.11 3.53 16.93
C LEU A 423 2.41 4.87 16.26
N PRO A 424 1.83 5.18 15.09
CA PRO A 424 2.04 6.45 14.42
C PRO A 424 1.36 7.62 15.15
N ASN A 425 1.89 8.83 14.94
CA ASN A 425 1.16 10.06 15.23
C ASN A 425 -0.01 10.26 14.25
N SER A 426 -1.09 10.94 14.66
CA SER A 426 -2.18 11.34 13.77
C SER A 426 -1.71 12.44 12.80
N GLY A 427 -1.86 12.22 11.49
CA GLY A 427 -1.50 13.19 10.46
C GLY A 427 -0.88 12.58 9.19
N TRP A 428 -0.76 13.40 8.15
CA TRP A 428 -0.35 12.96 6.81
C TRP A 428 1.10 12.47 6.72
N PHE A 429 2.00 13.05 7.52
CA PHE A 429 3.40 12.62 7.65
C PHE A 429 3.63 11.92 9.00
N SER A 430 2.79 10.93 9.30
CA SER A 430 2.84 10.21 10.56
C SER A 430 4.19 9.53 10.78
N ARG A 431 4.76 9.68 11.97
CA ARG A 431 5.94 8.93 12.45
C ARG A 431 5.59 8.13 13.68
N SER A 432 6.10 6.90 13.77
CA SER A 432 6.00 6.08 14.98
C SER A 432 7.08 6.43 16.00
N TYR A 433 6.94 5.95 17.24
CA TYR A 433 8.01 6.11 18.25
C TYR A 433 9.32 5.49 17.79
N LEU A 434 9.24 4.33 17.13
CA LEU A 434 10.39 3.66 16.57
C LEU A 434 11.09 4.55 15.53
N ASP A 435 10.35 5.15 14.60
CA ASP A 435 10.92 6.03 13.57
C ASP A 435 11.62 7.25 14.20
N GLU A 436 11.03 7.80 15.25
CA GLU A 436 11.58 8.96 15.97
C GLU A 436 12.85 8.57 16.75
N LEU A 437 12.87 7.44 17.45
CA LEU A 437 14.07 6.92 18.12
C LEU A 437 15.19 6.60 17.13
N LEU A 438 14.88 5.93 16.03
CA LEU A 438 15.86 5.59 15.00
C LEU A 438 16.43 6.83 14.30
N THR A 439 15.62 7.89 14.13
CA THR A 439 16.12 9.18 13.63
C THR A 439 17.20 9.73 14.55
N GLU A 440 16.98 9.66 15.86
CA GLU A 440 17.93 10.18 16.84
C GLU A 440 19.16 9.27 16.99
N TYR A 441 19.02 7.95 16.86
CA TYR A 441 20.16 7.05 16.75
C TYR A 441 21.00 7.35 15.52
N TYR A 442 20.36 7.64 14.37
CA TYR A 442 21.05 8.06 13.16
C TYR A 442 21.83 9.37 13.36
N LEU A 443 21.22 10.38 14.01
CA LEU A 443 21.92 11.64 14.33
C LEU A 443 23.11 11.43 15.27
N LEU A 444 22.95 10.58 16.29
CA LEU A 444 24.03 10.21 17.20
C LEU A 444 25.16 9.49 16.46
N SER A 445 24.81 8.52 15.60
CA SER A 445 25.73 7.80 14.74
C SER A 445 26.49 8.70 13.78
N LYS A 446 25.83 9.72 13.22
CA LYS A 446 26.47 10.72 12.37
C LYS A 446 27.52 11.51 13.15
N ALA A 447 27.17 12.00 14.33
CA ALA A 447 28.11 12.72 15.20
C ALA A 447 29.29 11.82 15.64
N ALA A 448 29.06 10.54 15.91
CA ALA A 448 30.12 9.59 16.22
C ALA A 448 31.05 9.32 15.03
N THR A 449 30.51 9.32 13.81
CA THR A 449 31.28 9.16 12.55
C THR A 449 32.18 10.38 12.30
N GLU A 450 31.71 11.59 12.61
CA GLU A 450 32.51 12.82 12.48
C GLU A 450 33.74 12.84 13.41
N LEU A 451 33.74 12.04 14.50
CA LEU A 451 34.85 11.90 15.45
C LEU A 451 35.91 10.86 15.07
N ILE A 452 35.77 10.15 13.93
CA ILE A 452 36.78 9.18 13.44
C ILE A 452 38.21 9.75 13.42
N PRO A 453 38.49 10.97 12.91
CA PRO A 453 39.84 11.55 12.93
C PRO A 453 40.47 11.64 14.32
N GLU A 454 39.65 11.73 15.36
CA GLU A 454 40.09 11.87 16.75
C GLU A 454 40.23 10.49 17.40
N ASN A 455 39.14 9.71 17.45
CA ASN A 455 39.12 8.38 18.03
C ASN A 455 38.09 7.49 17.31
N THR A 456 38.57 6.39 16.71
CA THR A 456 37.75 5.42 15.96
C THR A 456 36.76 4.67 16.85
N GLU A 457 37.03 4.55 18.16
CA GLU A 457 36.17 3.82 19.09
C GLU A 457 34.76 4.39 19.18
N PHE A 458 34.55 5.70 18.98
CA PHE A 458 33.20 6.29 18.93
C PHE A 458 32.37 5.67 17.81
N TYR A 459 32.94 5.56 16.61
CA TYR A 459 32.30 4.89 15.48
C TYR A 459 32.04 3.42 15.79
N VAL A 460 33.04 2.69 16.30
CA VAL A 460 32.89 1.28 16.66
C VAL A 460 31.73 1.06 17.64
N GLN A 461 31.63 1.86 18.70
CA GLN A 461 30.51 1.75 19.65
C GLN A 461 29.14 2.00 18.97
N ALA A 462 29.06 2.93 18.01
CA ALA A 462 27.84 3.21 17.26
C ALA A 462 27.42 2.05 16.34
N ILE A 463 28.36 1.37 15.67
CA ILE A 463 28.02 0.23 14.79
C ILE A 463 27.32 -0.90 15.57
N TYR A 464 27.75 -1.15 16.82
CA TYR A 464 27.18 -2.23 17.64
C TYR A 464 25.85 -1.88 18.31
N LEU A 465 25.38 -0.63 18.28
CA LEU A 465 24.14 -0.21 18.97
C LEU A 465 22.93 -1.06 18.57
N HIS A 466 22.65 -1.12 17.27
CA HIS A 466 21.47 -1.80 16.74
C HIS A 466 21.51 -3.30 17.00
N LYS A 467 22.70 -3.92 16.93
CA LYS A 467 22.90 -5.33 17.29
C LYS A 467 22.66 -5.60 18.77
N ARG A 468 23.16 -4.72 19.64
CA ARG A 468 22.90 -4.82 21.09
C ARG A 468 21.41 -4.72 21.36
N ILE A 469 20.70 -3.77 20.73
CA ILE A 469 19.25 -3.68 20.90
C ILE A 469 18.62 -4.99 20.46
N PHE A 470 18.85 -5.43 19.22
CA PHE A 470 18.27 -6.66 18.67
C PHE A 470 18.56 -7.90 19.53
N SER A 471 19.78 -8.05 20.06
CA SER A 471 20.18 -9.20 20.88
C SER A 471 19.55 -9.23 22.27
N HIS A 472 19.26 -8.06 22.85
CA HIS A 472 18.68 -7.94 24.18
C HIS A 472 17.14 -7.93 24.16
N ARG A 473 16.50 -7.99 22.98
CA ARG A 473 15.05 -8.12 22.87
C ARG A 473 14.64 -9.57 23.07
N ASP A 474 13.94 -9.84 24.17
CA ASP A 474 13.33 -11.15 24.45
C ASP A 474 12.22 -11.47 23.44
N GLN A 475 11.40 -10.47 23.12
CA GLN A 475 10.29 -10.55 22.18
C GLN A 475 10.62 -9.73 20.92
N LYS A 476 10.77 -10.41 19.78
CA LYS A 476 11.21 -9.81 18.53
C LYS A 476 10.02 -9.45 17.65
N ILE A 477 9.97 -8.19 17.22
CA ILE A 477 8.95 -7.71 16.31
C ILE A 477 9.58 -7.48 14.95
N VAL A 478 8.94 -7.99 13.89
CA VAL A 478 9.53 -8.00 12.54
C VAL A 478 9.90 -6.60 12.08
N LYS A 479 8.99 -5.63 12.22
CA LYS A 479 9.26 -4.23 11.81
C LYS A 479 10.39 -3.59 12.62
N GLU A 480 10.42 -3.79 13.94
CA GLU A 480 11.50 -3.30 14.82
C GLU A 480 12.86 -3.86 14.37
N GLY A 481 12.96 -5.18 14.23
CA GLY A 481 14.23 -5.83 13.87
C GLY A 481 14.72 -5.48 12.46
N VAL A 482 13.82 -5.40 11.46
CA VAL A 482 14.18 -4.95 10.11
C VAL A 482 14.71 -3.50 10.13
N SER A 483 14.07 -2.61 10.89
CA SER A 483 14.52 -1.23 11.03
C SER A 483 15.85 -1.10 11.78
N LEU A 484 16.16 -1.99 12.73
CA LEU A 484 17.47 -2.05 13.40
C LEU A 484 18.58 -2.49 12.42
N ILE A 485 18.31 -3.49 11.57
CA ILE A 485 19.27 -3.92 10.52
C ILE A 485 19.51 -2.76 9.53
N GLN A 486 18.45 -2.05 9.13
CA GLN A 486 18.55 -0.85 8.31
C GLN A 486 19.38 0.24 8.99
N GLY A 487 19.17 0.48 10.29
CA GLY A 487 19.98 1.41 11.08
C GLY A 487 21.46 1.05 11.13
N SER A 488 21.78 -0.25 11.22
CA SER A 488 23.16 -0.74 11.05
C SER A 488 23.70 -0.46 9.65
N TYR A 489 22.91 -0.67 8.59
CA TYR A 489 23.33 -0.33 7.22
C TYR A 489 23.59 1.18 7.06
N PHE A 490 22.83 2.05 7.71
CA PHE A 490 23.09 3.50 7.64
C PHE A 490 24.46 3.90 8.20
N MET A 491 25.08 3.10 9.08
CA MET A 491 26.47 3.31 9.50
C MET A 491 27.47 3.16 8.35
N TRP A 492 27.20 2.28 7.38
CA TRP A 492 27.96 2.17 6.14
C TRP A 492 27.81 3.45 5.31
N SER A 493 26.56 3.88 5.10
CA SER A 493 26.26 5.09 4.32
C SER A 493 26.93 6.33 4.93
N LEU A 494 26.88 6.49 6.26
CA LEU A 494 27.53 7.58 6.97
C LEU A 494 29.06 7.53 6.82
N LEU A 495 29.65 6.34 6.89
CA LEU A 495 31.10 6.17 6.67
C LEU A 495 31.49 6.52 5.23
N MET A 496 30.69 6.10 4.24
CA MET A 496 30.92 6.45 2.83
C MET A 496 30.77 7.95 2.57
N GLU A 497 29.73 8.58 3.12
CA GLU A 497 29.53 10.03 3.07
C GLU A 497 30.72 10.77 3.68
N TRP A 498 31.14 10.38 4.89
CA TRP A 498 32.29 10.98 5.57
C TRP A 498 33.60 10.79 4.79
N ARG A 499 33.83 9.60 4.21
CA ARG A 499 35.01 9.34 3.38
C ARG A 499 35.00 10.18 2.11
N SER A 500 33.84 10.43 1.52
CA SER A 500 33.73 11.27 0.31
C SER A 500 34.22 12.70 0.56
N TYR A 501 33.99 13.27 1.75
CA TYR A 501 34.47 14.60 2.13
C TYR A 501 35.94 14.61 2.55
N SER A 502 36.45 13.52 3.13
CA SER A 502 37.84 13.40 3.61
C SER A 502 38.81 12.84 2.56
N SER A 503 38.31 12.40 1.41
CA SER A 503 39.06 11.84 0.27
C SER A 503 40.21 12.73 -0.25
N HIS A 504 40.11 14.05 -0.04
CA HIS A 504 41.10 15.04 -0.46
C HIS A 504 42.18 15.31 0.59
N SER A 505 42.11 14.68 1.77
CA SER A 505 43.12 14.83 2.81
C SER A 505 44.34 13.94 2.51
N PRO A 506 45.55 14.50 2.36
CA PRO A 506 46.78 13.73 2.16
C PRO A 506 47.30 13.05 3.45
N ASP A 507 46.54 13.10 4.55
CA ASP A 507 46.97 12.56 5.85
C ASP A 507 46.84 11.03 5.92
N LEU A 508 47.98 10.34 5.86
CA LEU A 508 48.13 8.90 6.05
C LEU A 508 47.47 8.38 7.34
N ARG A 509 47.39 9.18 8.41
CA ARG A 509 46.73 8.77 9.65
C ARG A 509 45.23 8.64 9.50
N ILE A 510 44.61 9.52 8.70
CA ILE A 510 43.17 9.47 8.42
C ILE A 510 42.84 8.28 7.51
N ALA A 511 43.72 7.97 6.55
CA ALA A 511 43.58 6.79 5.69
C ALA A 511 43.64 5.48 6.50
N ASN A 512 44.64 5.31 7.39
CA ASN A 512 44.74 4.11 8.24
C ASN A 512 43.52 3.97 9.17
N LYS A 513 43.10 5.07 9.81
CA LYS A 513 41.90 5.07 10.66
C LYS A 513 40.64 4.70 9.89
N TYR A 514 40.55 5.10 8.62
CA TYR A 514 39.45 4.74 7.74
C TYR A 514 39.45 3.25 7.41
N GLU A 515 40.60 2.66 7.08
CA GLU A 515 40.72 1.21 6.86
C GLU A 515 40.33 0.40 8.12
N ASP A 516 40.80 0.82 9.29
CA ASP A 516 40.46 0.17 10.57
C ASP A 516 38.94 0.13 10.79
N VAL A 517 38.26 1.28 10.67
CA VAL A 517 36.80 1.34 10.86
C VAL A 517 36.02 0.65 9.76
N LEU A 518 36.57 0.57 8.54
CA LEU A 518 36.00 -0.20 7.45
C LEU A 518 35.99 -1.70 7.80
N PHE A 519 37.11 -2.24 8.30
CA PHE A 519 37.20 -3.63 8.74
C PHE A 519 36.30 -3.92 9.95
N ASP A 520 36.26 -3.01 10.92
CA ASP A 520 35.35 -3.11 12.06
C ASP A 520 33.88 -3.16 11.59
N PHE A 521 33.52 -2.34 10.60
CA PHE A 521 32.19 -2.39 10.01
C PHE A 521 31.92 -3.73 9.31
N VAL A 522 32.82 -4.20 8.45
CA VAL A 522 32.67 -5.46 7.71
C VAL A 522 32.48 -6.64 8.68
N GLY A 523 33.36 -6.78 9.67
CA GLY A 523 33.26 -7.84 10.67
C GLY A 523 31.99 -7.72 11.51
N SER A 524 31.59 -6.50 11.83
CA SER A 524 30.34 -6.22 12.53
C SER A 524 29.11 -6.60 11.69
N TRP A 525 29.08 -6.23 10.41
CA TRP A 525 27.97 -6.51 9.51
C TRP A 525 27.80 -8.01 9.30
N GLU A 526 28.85 -8.72 8.89
CA GLU A 526 28.77 -10.16 8.64
C GLU A 526 28.39 -10.97 9.89
N GLY A 527 28.70 -10.45 11.09
CA GLY A 527 28.30 -11.06 12.35
C GLY A 527 26.79 -11.07 12.59
N TRP A 528 26.00 -10.19 11.97
CA TRP A 528 24.54 -10.11 12.17
C TRP A 528 23.81 -11.42 11.95
N LEU A 529 24.27 -12.25 11.01
CA LEU A 529 23.64 -13.53 10.72
C LEU A 529 23.53 -14.40 11.98
N ASP A 530 24.55 -14.42 12.82
CA ASP A 530 24.56 -15.20 14.07
C ASP A 530 23.74 -14.54 15.20
N TYR A 531 23.55 -13.21 15.14
CA TYR A 531 22.66 -12.49 16.05
C TYR A 531 21.18 -12.72 15.71
N ILE A 532 20.85 -12.88 14.42
CA ILE A 532 19.51 -13.27 13.97
C ILE A 532 19.23 -14.68 14.49
N GLU A 533 20.08 -15.63 14.09
CA GLU A 533 20.02 -17.01 14.56
C GLU A 533 21.37 -17.70 14.31
N LEU A 534 21.85 -18.47 15.30
CA LEU A 534 23.10 -19.22 15.18
C LEU A 534 23.05 -20.17 13.99
N ARG A 535 24.15 -20.23 13.22
CA ARG A 535 24.28 -21.08 12.03
C ARG A 535 23.84 -22.54 12.22
N SER A 536 24.10 -23.13 13.39
CA SER A 536 23.72 -24.53 13.71
C SER A 536 22.22 -24.75 13.95
N LYS A 537 21.44 -23.69 14.12
CA LYS A 537 19.99 -23.76 14.35
C LYS A 537 19.16 -23.42 13.12
N ARG A 538 19.78 -22.90 12.06
CA ARG A 538 19.09 -22.46 10.85
C ARG A 538 18.53 -23.67 10.10
N SER A 539 17.21 -23.71 9.95
CA SER A 539 16.48 -24.78 9.27
C SER A 539 15.17 -24.23 8.69
N VAL A 540 14.28 -25.09 8.18
CA VAL A 540 12.94 -24.63 7.76
C VAL A 540 12.12 -24.03 8.92
N GLU A 541 12.41 -24.41 10.17
CA GLU A 541 11.78 -23.83 11.36
C GLU A 541 12.16 -22.35 11.56
N SER A 542 13.24 -21.89 10.92
CA SER A 542 13.69 -20.50 10.93
C SER A 542 12.85 -19.56 10.06
N ILE A 543 11.77 -20.03 9.45
CA ILE A 543 10.95 -19.23 8.53
C ILE A 543 10.37 -17.97 9.19
N GLU A 544 10.16 -17.98 10.51
CA GLU A 544 9.74 -16.80 11.27
C GLU A 544 10.83 -15.70 11.32
N ASN A 545 12.11 -16.09 11.32
CA ASN A 545 13.25 -15.19 11.27
C ASN A 545 13.61 -14.73 9.84
N TRP A 546 12.98 -15.32 8.82
CA TRP A 546 13.28 -15.08 7.43
C TRP A 546 13.23 -13.60 6.99
N PRO A 547 12.27 -12.77 7.46
CA PRO A 547 12.26 -11.34 7.14
C PRO A 547 13.55 -10.60 7.54
N TYR A 548 14.21 -11.01 8.63
CA TYR A 548 15.47 -10.42 9.08
C TYR A 548 16.63 -10.80 8.16
N PHE A 549 16.69 -12.05 7.72
CA PHE A 549 17.70 -12.52 6.76
C PHE A 549 17.55 -11.84 5.39
N LEU A 550 16.30 -11.70 4.90
CA LEU A 550 16.03 -10.97 3.66
C LEU A 550 16.45 -9.51 3.75
N ALA A 551 16.10 -8.82 4.84
CA ALA A 551 16.50 -7.42 5.05
C ALA A 551 18.03 -7.29 5.08
N HIS A 552 18.73 -8.21 5.77
CA HIS A 552 20.19 -8.21 5.79
C HIS A 552 20.77 -8.46 4.39
N LEU A 553 20.27 -9.44 3.63
CA LEU A 553 20.73 -9.71 2.27
C LEU A 553 20.51 -8.51 1.34
N GLU A 554 19.32 -7.90 1.40
CA GLU A 554 18.97 -6.68 0.68
C GLU A 554 19.99 -5.57 0.97
N TYR A 555 20.21 -5.22 2.23
CA TYR A 555 21.17 -4.16 2.58
C TYR A 555 22.63 -4.53 2.33
N THR A 556 22.98 -5.82 2.32
CA THR A 556 24.32 -6.27 1.90
C THR A 556 24.54 -5.94 0.42
N ALA A 557 23.52 -6.14 -0.42
CA ALA A 557 23.57 -5.77 -1.84
C ALA A 557 23.62 -4.26 -2.08
N HIS A 558 23.08 -3.46 -1.16
CA HIS A 558 23.17 -2.00 -1.23
C HIS A 558 24.59 -1.47 -0.96
N MET A 559 25.42 -2.19 -0.20
CA MET A 559 26.74 -1.72 0.21
C MET A 559 27.69 -1.40 -0.96
N PRO A 560 27.89 -2.31 -1.94
CA PRO A 560 28.74 -1.99 -3.10
C PRO A 560 28.17 -0.82 -3.91
N ILE A 561 26.86 -0.76 -4.11
CA ILE A 561 26.20 0.34 -4.84
C ILE A 561 26.41 1.68 -4.13
N THR A 562 26.24 1.70 -2.81
CA THR A 562 26.39 2.92 -1.99
C THR A 562 27.82 3.41 -1.99
N ALA A 563 28.80 2.52 -1.87
CA ALA A 563 30.21 2.88 -1.94
C ALA A 563 30.55 3.52 -3.30
N LEU A 564 30.08 2.93 -4.41
CA LEU A 564 30.25 3.49 -5.75
C LEU A 564 29.55 4.85 -5.94
N ARG A 565 28.36 5.05 -5.35
CA ARG A 565 27.63 6.32 -5.37
C ARG A 565 28.37 7.47 -4.68
N TYR A 566 29.17 7.15 -3.66
CA TYR A 566 30.05 8.10 -2.98
C TYR A 566 31.47 8.16 -3.58
N GLY A 567 31.72 7.45 -4.69
CA GLY A 567 33.01 7.46 -5.38
C GLY A 567 34.10 6.62 -4.71
N ASN A 568 33.74 5.71 -3.82
CA ASN A 568 34.68 4.87 -3.06
C ASN A 568 34.75 3.45 -3.66
N VAL A 569 35.62 3.27 -4.64
CA VAL A 569 35.76 2.00 -5.39
C VAL A 569 36.33 0.88 -4.52
N GLU A 570 37.20 1.19 -3.56
CA GLU A 570 37.78 0.20 -2.65
C GLU A 570 36.73 -0.39 -1.70
N ALA A 571 35.93 0.47 -1.06
CA ALA A 571 34.84 0.01 -0.20
C ALA A 571 33.79 -0.80 -0.97
N ALA A 572 33.60 -0.52 -2.26
CA ALA A 572 32.72 -1.31 -3.10
C ALA A 572 33.20 -2.76 -3.24
N GLY A 573 34.51 -3.00 -3.31
CA GLY A 573 35.11 -4.34 -3.31
C GLY A 573 34.79 -5.13 -2.03
N TRP A 574 34.86 -4.48 -0.87
CA TRP A 574 34.42 -5.08 0.41
C TRP A 574 32.91 -5.38 0.43
N GLY A 575 32.09 -4.52 -0.18
CA GLY A 575 30.66 -4.77 -0.38
C GLY A 575 30.39 -6.02 -1.23
N VAL A 576 31.15 -6.19 -2.32
CA VAL A 576 31.09 -7.39 -3.18
C VAL A 576 31.48 -8.64 -2.40
N ASP A 577 32.55 -8.58 -1.60
CA ASP A 577 32.98 -9.70 -0.76
C ASP A 577 31.93 -10.10 0.27
N MET A 578 31.32 -9.13 0.96
CA MET A 578 30.26 -9.41 1.93
C MET A 578 29.05 -10.07 1.25
N LEU A 579 28.67 -9.61 0.06
CA LEU A 579 27.54 -10.19 -0.68
C LEU A 579 27.85 -11.62 -1.18
N ASN A 580 29.04 -11.83 -1.74
CA ASN A 580 29.49 -13.16 -2.15
C ASN A 580 29.52 -14.10 -0.94
N ASN A 581 30.11 -13.68 0.17
CA ASN A 581 30.25 -14.49 1.38
C ASN A 581 28.95 -14.76 2.14
N TRP A 582 27.86 -14.02 1.84
CA TRP A 582 26.62 -14.08 2.60
C TRP A 582 26.05 -15.50 2.71
N PHE A 583 25.86 -16.18 1.57
CA PHE A 583 25.30 -17.55 1.55
C PHE A 583 26.22 -18.55 2.27
N ARG A 584 27.53 -18.38 2.16
CA ARG A 584 28.52 -19.23 2.84
C ARG A 584 28.44 -19.11 4.35
N LYS A 585 28.21 -17.90 4.86
CA LYS A 585 27.98 -17.68 6.29
C LYS A 585 26.60 -18.15 6.74
N PHE A 586 25.63 -18.19 5.82
CA PHE A 586 24.27 -18.63 6.10
C PHE A 586 24.12 -20.16 6.24
N SER A 587 24.45 -20.93 5.20
CA SER A 587 24.13 -22.37 5.06
C SER A 587 25.14 -23.32 5.72
N PHE A 588 24.74 -24.55 6.08
CA PHE A 588 25.56 -25.55 6.78
C PHE A 588 26.09 -26.68 5.88
N ASP A 589 25.33 -27.11 4.85
CA ASP A 589 25.63 -28.31 4.05
C ASP A 589 25.57 -28.05 2.53
N ARG A 590 26.20 -28.93 1.72
CA ARG A 590 26.11 -28.89 0.25
C ARG A 590 25.96 -30.24 -0.42
N TYR A 591 25.19 -30.19 -1.50
CA TYR A 591 24.90 -31.21 -2.52
C TYR A 591 23.94 -32.32 -2.09
N ARG A 592 22.67 -31.92 -2.01
CA ARG A 592 21.55 -32.85 -1.92
C ARG A 592 21.12 -33.24 -3.34
N HIS A 593 20.87 -34.53 -3.57
CA HIS A 593 20.42 -35.10 -4.85
C HIS A 593 19.28 -34.29 -5.49
N GLU A 594 18.42 -33.72 -4.65
CA GLU A 594 17.26 -32.90 -4.95
C GLU A 594 17.57 -31.62 -5.73
N GLU A 595 18.79 -31.07 -5.64
CA GLU A 595 19.20 -29.95 -6.52
C GLU A 595 19.10 -30.35 -8.00
N TYR A 596 19.32 -31.63 -8.29
CA TYR A 596 19.37 -32.18 -9.65
C TYR A 596 18.10 -32.93 -10.04
N SER A 597 17.39 -33.56 -9.10
CA SER A 597 16.16 -34.29 -9.40
C SER A 597 14.91 -33.41 -9.43
N TRP A 598 14.90 -32.29 -8.70
CA TRP A 598 13.79 -31.33 -8.73
C TRP A 598 13.99 -30.26 -9.81
N HIS A 599 12.90 -29.55 -10.15
CA HIS A 599 12.93 -28.25 -10.82
C HIS A 599 13.39 -27.14 -9.85
N SER A 600 14.57 -27.35 -9.23
CA SER A 600 15.15 -26.50 -8.21
C SER A 600 15.39 -25.07 -8.67
N GLN A 601 15.42 -24.83 -9.99
CA GLN A 601 15.73 -23.52 -10.57
C GLN A 601 14.66 -22.48 -10.29
N ILE A 602 13.40 -22.85 -10.04
CA ILE A 602 12.30 -21.90 -9.79
C ILE A 602 12.10 -21.60 -8.30
N ILE A 603 12.71 -22.40 -7.42
CA ILE A 603 12.50 -22.29 -5.97
C ILE A 603 13.14 -20.99 -5.48
N THR A 604 12.31 -20.07 -4.99
CA THR A 604 12.73 -18.80 -4.39
C THR A 604 12.21 -18.72 -2.97
N HIS A 605 12.61 -17.68 -2.25
CA HIS A 605 12.07 -17.44 -0.93
C HIS A 605 10.55 -17.20 -0.90
N SER A 606 9.97 -16.70 -1.99
CA SER A 606 8.52 -16.50 -2.09
C SER A 606 7.78 -17.83 -2.28
N THR A 607 8.42 -18.81 -2.92
CA THR A 607 7.91 -20.18 -3.06
C THR A 607 7.72 -20.87 -1.71
N LEU A 608 8.49 -20.49 -0.68
CA LEU A 608 8.35 -21.05 0.67
C LEU A 608 7.03 -20.69 1.37
N ASN A 609 6.32 -19.66 0.88
CA ASN A 609 5.00 -19.29 1.40
C ASN A 609 3.86 -20.15 0.82
N VAL A 610 4.17 -20.99 -0.19
CA VAL A 610 3.19 -21.90 -0.79
C VAL A 610 3.02 -23.10 0.12
N ASP A 611 1.76 -23.41 0.44
CA ASP A 611 1.39 -24.57 1.27
C ASP A 611 2.07 -25.86 0.76
N PRO A 612 2.74 -26.66 1.61
CA PRO A 612 3.35 -27.93 1.22
C PRO A 612 2.43 -28.89 0.46
N ASP A 613 1.12 -28.85 0.72
CA ASP A 613 0.13 -29.72 0.07
C ASP A 613 -0.35 -29.17 -1.30
N ASN A 614 0.15 -28.02 -1.74
CA ASN A 614 -0.20 -27.41 -3.01
C ASN A 614 0.32 -28.23 -4.21
N GLU A 615 -0.50 -28.38 -5.25
CA GLU A 615 -0.17 -29.11 -6.48
C GLU A 615 1.11 -28.61 -7.16
N LEU A 616 1.46 -27.32 -6.99
CA LEU A 616 2.70 -26.72 -7.49
C LEU A 616 3.95 -27.46 -6.97
N TRP A 617 3.96 -27.94 -5.72
CA TRP A 617 5.09 -28.69 -5.18
C TRP A 617 5.24 -30.07 -5.81
N ALA A 618 4.16 -30.71 -6.26
CA ALA A 618 4.24 -31.98 -6.98
C ALA A 618 4.98 -31.80 -8.31
N VAL A 619 4.70 -30.69 -9.02
CA VAL A 619 5.40 -30.31 -10.25
C VAL A 619 6.86 -29.95 -9.96
N ILE A 620 7.13 -29.10 -8.97
CA ILE A 620 8.51 -28.69 -8.63
C ILE A 620 9.39 -29.88 -8.23
N THR A 621 8.85 -30.81 -7.46
CA THR A 621 9.59 -31.97 -6.95
C THR A 621 9.65 -33.14 -7.93
N ASN A 622 9.10 -32.99 -9.15
CA ASN A 622 8.96 -34.10 -10.10
C ASN A 622 8.29 -35.35 -9.48
N ASN A 623 7.31 -35.13 -8.60
CA ASN A 623 6.62 -36.17 -7.81
C ASN A 623 7.51 -36.98 -6.86
N GLU A 624 8.75 -36.56 -6.55
CA GLU A 624 9.63 -37.23 -5.58
C GLU A 624 9.28 -36.91 -4.11
N GLY A 625 8.33 -36.00 -3.88
CA GLY A 625 7.82 -35.62 -2.56
C GLY A 625 8.53 -34.42 -1.95
N TYR A 626 7.77 -33.58 -1.27
CA TYR A 626 8.24 -32.33 -0.67
C TYR A 626 9.14 -32.56 0.55
N LYS A 627 10.28 -31.86 0.59
CA LYS A 627 11.23 -31.83 1.72
C LYS A 627 11.53 -30.38 2.11
N ALA A 628 11.02 -29.98 3.27
CA ALA A 628 11.01 -28.60 3.75
C ALA A 628 12.43 -27.98 3.87
N ASP A 629 13.38 -28.68 4.50
CA ASP A 629 14.76 -28.19 4.65
C ASP A 629 15.51 -28.06 3.31
N VAL A 630 15.20 -28.94 2.35
CA VAL A 630 15.78 -28.88 1.00
C VAL A 630 15.25 -27.66 0.26
N ALA A 631 13.94 -27.47 0.28
CA ALA A 631 13.29 -26.32 -0.33
C ALA A 631 13.83 -25.01 0.26
N PHE A 632 14.00 -24.94 1.58
CA PHE A 632 14.57 -23.79 2.28
C PHE A 632 15.99 -23.44 1.80
N GLU A 633 16.92 -24.40 1.79
CA GLU A 633 18.29 -24.12 1.32
C GLU A 633 18.36 -23.74 -0.17
N LEU A 634 17.60 -24.43 -1.03
CA LEU A 634 17.54 -24.10 -2.47
C LEU A 634 16.95 -22.71 -2.71
N ALA A 635 15.89 -22.34 -1.97
CA ALA A 635 15.29 -21.01 -2.01
C ALA A 635 16.30 -19.93 -1.64
N VAL A 636 17.07 -20.13 -0.56
CA VAL A 636 18.10 -19.19 -0.12
C VAL A 636 19.21 -19.08 -1.16
N ALA A 637 19.72 -20.22 -1.65
CA ALA A 637 20.81 -20.27 -2.63
C ALA A 637 20.45 -19.52 -3.92
N ASN A 638 19.26 -19.78 -4.47
CA ASN A 638 18.77 -19.09 -5.67
C ASN A 638 18.52 -17.60 -5.40
N THR A 639 17.94 -17.25 -4.25
CA THR A 639 17.69 -15.86 -3.89
C THR A 639 19.00 -15.06 -3.76
N THR A 640 20.03 -15.61 -3.13
CA THR A 640 21.35 -14.95 -3.05
C THR A 640 22.02 -14.84 -4.43
N PHE A 641 21.92 -15.88 -5.26
CA PHE A 641 22.45 -15.83 -6.62
C PHE A 641 21.78 -14.73 -7.47
N ASP A 642 20.46 -14.61 -7.38
CA ASP A 642 19.73 -13.56 -8.10
C ASP A 642 20.11 -12.15 -7.64
N ILE A 643 20.25 -11.94 -6.33
CA ILE A 643 20.68 -10.64 -5.80
C ILE A 643 22.11 -10.29 -6.26
N ARG A 644 23.02 -11.27 -6.35
CA ARG A 644 24.37 -11.07 -6.91
C ARG A 644 24.31 -10.65 -8.38
N VAL A 645 23.53 -11.35 -9.20
CA VAL A 645 23.34 -11.01 -10.62
C VAL A 645 22.70 -9.63 -10.76
N LEU A 646 21.65 -9.33 -9.99
CA LEU A 646 20.96 -8.03 -10.00
C LEU A 646 21.90 -6.88 -9.63
N THR A 647 22.75 -7.09 -8.61
CA THR A 647 23.75 -6.11 -8.18
C THR A 647 24.81 -5.90 -9.26
N ALA A 648 25.28 -6.97 -9.91
CA ALA A 648 26.24 -6.89 -11.01
C ALA A 648 25.67 -6.11 -12.20
N CYS A 649 24.42 -6.39 -12.60
CA CYS A 649 23.72 -5.66 -13.65
C CYS A 649 23.60 -4.16 -13.31
N TYR A 650 23.20 -3.83 -12.07
CA TYR A 650 23.05 -2.44 -11.68
C TYR A 650 24.40 -1.69 -11.60
N MET A 651 25.48 -2.36 -11.21
CA MET A 651 26.84 -1.80 -11.21
C MET A 651 27.33 -1.44 -12.61
N LEU A 652 27.00 -2.23 -13.62
CA LEU A 652 27.36 -1.95 -15.03
C LEU A 652 26.69 -0.70 -15.58
N LEU A 653 25.53 -0.31 -15.05
CA LEU A 653 24.81 0.88 -15.50
C LEU A 653 25.39 2.19 -14.94
N ARG A 654 26.46 2.13 -14.15
CA ARG A 654 27.12 3.32 -13.60
C ARG A 654 27.63 4.21 -14.75
N PRO A 655 27.28 5.51 -14.78
CA PRO A 655 27.80 6.44 -15.79
C PRO A 655 29.33 6.56 -15.73
N ASN A 656 29.97 6.69 -16.89
CA ASN A 656 31.42 6.85 -17.07
C ASN A 656 32.26 5.67 -16.54
N SER A 657 31.74 4.45 -16.55
CA SER A 657 32.45 3.23 -16.11
C SER A 657 33.28 2.54 -17.18
N GLU A 658 33.31 3.05 -18.42
CA GLU A 658 33.96 2.41 -19.57
C GLU A 658 35.46 2.14 -19.34
N ASP A 659 36.14 3.03 -18.60
CA ASP A 659 37.57 2.92 -18.28
C ASP A 659 37.88 2.35 -16.87
N ASP A 660 36.86 1.98 -16.09
CA ASP A 660 37.03 1.57 -14.68
C ASP A 660 37.23 0.03 -14.58
N GLU A 661 38.48 -0.42 -14.75
CA GLU A 661 38.87 -1.84 -14.66
C GLU A 661 38.40 -2.53 -13.36
N LYS A 662 38.26 -1.77 -12.27
CA LYS A 662 37.75 -2.31 -11.00
C LYS A 662 36.27 -2.68 -11.06
N ILE A 663 35.47 -1.95 -11.82
CA ILE A 663 34.05 -2.30 -12.01
C ILE A 663 33.93 -3.63 -12.76
N LYS A 664 34.77 -3.84 -13.78
CA LYS A 664 34.82 -5.11 -14.52
C LYS A 664 35.18 -6.27 -13.57
N GLU A 665 36.23 -6.10 -12.77
CA GLU A 665 36.67 -7.07 -11.75
C GLU A 665 35.52 -7.42 -10.79
N TYR A 666 34.81 -6.42 -10.27
CA TYR A 666 33.71 -6.60 -9.32
C TYR A 666 32.49 -7.28 -9.92
N VAL A 667 32.14 -6.95 -11.16
CA VAL A 667 31.04 -7.61 -11.89
C VAL A 667 31.35 -9.09 -12.09
N PHE A 668 32.56 -9.43 -12.57
CA PHE A 668 32.96 -10.82 -12.71
C PHE A 668 33.02 -11.55 -11.36
N ALA A 669 33.49 -10.89 -10.30
CA ALA A 669 33.49 -11.48 -8.96
C ALA A 669 32.08 -11.76 -8.44
N LEU A 670 31.11 -10.86 -8.68
CA LEU A 670 29.71 -11.09 -8.32
C LEU A 670 29.09 -12.22 -9.14
N LEU A 671 29.44 -12.38 -10.42
CA LEU A 671 28.93 -13.46 -11.27
C LEU A 671 29.53 -14.82 -10.89
N ASN A 672 30.83 -14.87 -10.61
CA ASN A 672 31.55 -16.11 -10.28
C ASN A 672 31.42 -16.49 -8.79
N GLY A 673 31.13 -15.52 -7.92
CA GLY A 673 31.07 -15.73 -6.48
C GLY A 673 32.46 -15.84 -5.87
N SER A 674 33.45 -15.23 -6.52
CA SER A 674 34.85 -15.22 -6.09
C SER A 674 35.13 -14.04 -5.17
N PRO A 675 36.04 -14.18 -4.21
CA PRO A 675 36.46 -13.07 -3.37
C PRO A 675 37.34 -12.08 -4.16
N ILE A 676 37.18 -10.80 -3.89
CA ILE A 676 38.10 -9.71 -4.28
C ILE A 676 39.31 -9.72 -3.34
N HIS A 677 39.09 -9.87 -2.04
CA HIS A 677 40.15 -9.97 -1.03
C HIS A 677 40.25 -11.42 -0.51
N PRO A 678 41.06 -12.29 -1.15
CA PRO A 678 41.18 -13.69 -0.76
C PRO A 678 41.84 -13.81 0.62
N THR A 679 41.19 -14.55 1.53
CA THR A 679 41.64 -14.74 2.92
C THR A 679 42.30 -16.10 3.17
N GLY A 680 42.67 -16.84 2.12
CA GLY A 680 43.39 -18.11 2.22
C GLY A 680 42.56 -19.31 2.74
N GLY A 681 41.24 -19.15 2.88
CA GLY A 681 40.33 -20.23 3.23
C GLY A 681 40.06 -21.19 2.06
N ILE A 682 39.64 -22.43 2.34
CA ILE A 682 39.21 -23.38 1.32
C ILE A 682 37.90 -22.87 0.72
N ASP A 683 37.93 -22.50 -0.57
CA ASP A 683 36.75 -22.03 -1.30
C ASP A 683 35.78 -23.18 -1.58
N ASN A 684 34.65 -23.20 -0.86
CA ASN A 684 33.54 -24.07 -1.21
C ASN A 684 32.81 -23.48 -2.42
N ALA A 685 32.64 -24.25 -3.50
CA ALA A 685 32.05 -23.85 -4.80
C ALA A 685 30.64 -23.22 -4.73
N MET A 686 30.53 -21.89 -4.73
CA MET A 686 29.25 -21.18 -4.83
C MET A 686 28.59 -21.42 -6.19
N LYS A 687 27.28 -21.17 -6.27
CA LYS A 687 26.60 -21.07 -7.57
C LYS A 687 27.26 -19.91 -8.34
N ALA A 688 27.95 -20.27 -9.41
CA ALA A 688 28.67 -19.39 -10.30
C ALA A 688 27.94 -19.32 -11.64
N CYS A 689 28.04 -18.17 -12.31
CA CYS A 689 27.53 -18.01 -13.65
C CYS A 689 28.59 -18.47 -14.65
N ASN A 690 28.45 -19.69 -15.18
CA ASN A 690 29.44 -20.28 -16.07
C ASN A 690 29.07 -20.12 -17.55
N SER A 691 27.81 -19.79 -17.84
CA SER A 691 27.30 -19.69 -19.21
C SER A 691 26.23 -18.60 -19.35
N PRO A 692 25.99 -18.09 -20.58
CA PRO A 692 24.85 -17.21 -20.85
C PRO A 692 23.49 -17.85 -20.48
N SER A 693 23.39 -19.18 -20.52
CA SER A 693 22.18 -19.90 -20.08
C SER A 693 21.87 -19.68 -18.60
N ASP A 694 22.88 -19.46 -17.75
CA ASP A 694 22.68 -19.21 -16.32
C ASP A 694 22.13 -17.79 -16.08
N ILE A 695 22.59 -16.81 -16.87
CA ILE A 695 22.06 -15.43 -16.87
C ILE A 695 20.60 -15.42 -17.32
N LEU A 696 20.30 -16.08 -18.44
CA LEU A 696 18.91 -16.17 -18.93
C LEU A 696 18.01 -16.87 -17.90
N GLY A 697 18.50 -17.93 -17.26
CA GLY A 697 17.78 -18.59 -16.18
C GLY A 697 17.52 -17.69 -14.96
N ALA A 698 18.52 -16.91 -14.54
CA ALA A 698 18.34 -15.91 -13.48
C ALA A 698 17.28 -14.88 -13.88
N TYR A 699 17.36 -14.36 -15.11
CA TYR A 699 16.40 -13.39 -15.62
C TYR A 699 14.97 -13.94 -15.62
N ILE A 700 14.73 -15.16 -16.13
CA ILE A 700 13.39 -15.79 -16.12
C ILE A 700 12.83 -15.91 -14.70
N ARG A 701 13.67 -16.31 -13.72
CA ARG A 701 13.26 -16.41 -12.31
C ARG A 701 12.93 -15.04 -11.71
N GLN A 702 13.76 -14.03 -11.98
CA GLN A 702 13.56 -12.66 -11.46
C GLN A 702 12.32 -11.99 -12.04
N ARG A 703 11.99 -12.29 -13.31
CA ARG A 703 10.74 -11.83 -13.95
C ARG A 703 9.49 -12.43 -13.33
N ASN A 704 9.59 -13.59 -12.67
CA ASN A 704 8.51 -14.27 -11.96
C ASN A 704 7.22 -14.35 -12.80
N HIS A 705 7.34 -14.82 -14.05
CA HIS A 705 6.23 -14.87 -15.00
C HIS A 705 4.99 -15.56 -14.40
N GLY A 706 3.81 -15.02 -14.69
CA GLY A 706 2.53 -15.57 -14.25
C GLY A 706 2.13 -15.29 -12.79
N HIS A 707 3.05 -14.81 -11.96
CA HIS A 707 2.84 -14.55 -10.53
C HIS A 707 3.00 -13.05 -10.21
N TYR A 708 2.20 -12.21 -10.89
CA TYR A 708 2.13 -10.75 -10.69
C TYR A 708 1.38 -10.36 -9.41
N ASP A 709 1.65 -11.05 -8.30
CA ASP A 709 1.18 -10.60 -7.00
C ASP A 709 1.99 -9.34 -6.60
N GLU A 710 1.31 -8.32 -6.06
CA GLU A 710 1.95 -7.13 -5.47
C GLU A 710 2.97 -7.50 -4.38
N ARG A 711 2.90 -8.72 -3.83
CA ARG A 711 3.82 -9.29 -2.84
C ARG A 711 4.73 -10.41 -3.36
N GLY A 712 4.75 -10.65 -4.67
CA GLY A 712 5.53 -11.72 -5.29
C GLY A 712 7.04 -11.48 -5.34
N TYR A 713 7.80 -12.49 -5.74
CA TYR A 713 9.27 -12.46 -5.83
C TYR A 713 9.78 -11.30 -6.70
N GLY A 714 9.17 -11.11 -7.88
CA GLY A 714 9.51 -10.01 -8.78
C GLY A 714 9.26 -8.62 -8.17
N ALA A 715 8.17 -8.44 -7.41
CA ALA A 715 7.87 -7.19 -6.73
C ALA A 715 8.91 -6.86 -5.63
N TRP A 716 9.38 -7.88 -4.91
CA TRP A 716 10.47 -7.73 -3.96
C TRP A 716 11.77 -7.26 -4.63
N LEU A 717 12.16 -7.86 -5.77
CA LEU A 717 13.35 -7.44 -6.52
C LEU A 717 13.23 -6.02 -7.09
N THR A 718 12.06 -5.65 -7.61
CA THR A 718 11.75 -4.28 -8.06
C THR A 718 11.93 -3.27 -6.91
N LYS A 719 11.51 -3.61 -5.70
CA LYS A 719 11.72 -2.76 -4.52
C LYS A 719 13.22 -2.54 -4.23
N ILE A 720 14.05 -3.57 -4.40
CA ILE A 720 15.50 -3.49 -4.22
C ILE A 720 16.15 -2.60 -5.29
N LEU A 721 15.72 -2.71 -6.54
CA LEU A 721 16.21 -1.84 -7.61
C LEU A 721 15.80 -0.37 -7.38
N ASP A 722 14.56 -0.11 -6.99
CA ASP A 722 14.09 1.24 -6.63
C ASP A 722 14.92 1.81 -5.47
N SER A 723 15.26 1.01 -4.45
CA SER A 723 16.10 1.46 -3.35
C SER A 723 17.56 1.70 -3.78
N PHE A 724 18.13 0.90 -4.69
CA PHE A 724 19.42 1.19 -5.33
C PHE A 724 19.41 2.52 -6.10
N GLY A 725 18.27 2.87 -6.71
CA GLY A 725 18.05 4.16 -7.40
C GLY A 725 18.03 5.36 -6.46
N ARG A 726 17.52 5.17 -5.24
CA ARG A 726 17.34 6.23 -4.25
C ARG A 726 18.58 6.58 -3.44
N VAL A 727 19.62 5.75 -3.48
CA VAL A 727 20.87 6.02 -2.75
C VAL A 727 21.52 7.30 -3.28
N ASN A 728 21.74 8.27 -2.39
CA ASN A 728 22.33 9.58 -2.71
C ASN A 728 21.53 10.41 -3.74
N GLU A 729 20.20 10.26 -3.78
CA GLU A 729 19.36 11.19 -4.56
C GLU A 729 19.55 12.64 -4.05
N SER A 730 20.05 13.51 -4.92
CA SER A 730 20.12 14.95 -4.65
C SER A 730 18.75 15.49 -4.22
N LYS A 731 18.73 16.56 -3.40
CA LYS A 731 17.49 17.20 -2.90
C LYS A 731 16.48 17.34 -4.05
N LYS A 732 15.33 16.66 -3.92
CA LYS A 732 14.30 16.64 -4.95
C LYS A 732 13.62 18.01 -5.04
N VAL A 733 13.54 18.54 -6.26
CA VAL A 733 12.70 19.67 -6.63
C VAL A 733 11.39 19.11 -7.15
N SER A 734 10.28 19.52 -6.56
CA SER A 734 8.94 19.09 -6.98
C SER A 734 8.75 19.31 -8.49
N GLY A 735 8.20 18.30 -9.19
CA GLY A 735 7.98 18.32 -10.64
C GLY A 735 9.13 17.82 -11.52
N ARG A 736 10.26 17.38 -10.94
CA ARG A 736 11.35 16.73 -11.69
C ARG A 736 11.33 15.22 -11.51
N ILE A 737 11.54 14.49 -12.61
CA ILE A 737 11.76 13.05 -12.62
C ILE A 737 13.23 12.80 -12.30
N TYR A 738 13.49 12.03 -11.26
CA TYR A 738 14.82 11.57 -10.87
C TYR A 738 14.89 10.08 -11.19
N SER A 739 15.78 9.69 -12.08
CA SER A 739 16.08 8.29 -12.39
C SER A 739 17.43 7.92 -11.80
N GLY A 740 17.56 6.69 -11.28
CA GLY A 740 18.83 6.14 -10.79
C GLY A 740 19.84 5.89 -11.94
N TRP A 741 20.75 4.93 -11.76
CA TRP A 741 21.60 4.47 -12.89
C TRP A 741 20.80 3.68 -13.94
N GLY A 742 19.56 3.29 -13.61
CA GLY A 742 18.54 2.72 -14.49
C GLY A 742 17.13 3.02 -13.96
N VAL A 743 16.10 2.44 -14.57
CA VAL A 743 14.71 2.47 -14.04
C VAL A 743 14.53 1.33 -13.00
N ASN A 744 13.36 1.24 -12.38
CA ASN A 744 13.17 0.55 -11.09
C ASN A 744 12.82 -0.95 -11.19
N ASP A 745 12.90 -1.60 -12.36
CA ASP A 745 12.51 -3.02 -12.53
C ASP A 745 13.55 -3.84 -13.33
N PRO A 746 13.54 -5.19 -13.22
CA PRO A 746 14.51 -6.03 -13.95
C PRO A 746 14.51 -5.86 -15.48
N ARG A 747 13.35 -5.50 -16.08
CA ARG A 747 13.25 -5.22 -17.53
C ARG A 747 14.02 -3.97 -17.92
N SER A 748 13.94 -2.93 -17.11
CA SER A 748 14.60 -1.66 -17.41
C SER A 748 16.12 -1.68 -17.35
N ILE A 749 16.70 -2.75 -16.82
CA ILE A 749 18.14 -3.00 -16.79
C ILE A 749 18.55 -4.07 -17.82
N ASN A 750 17.68 -4.39 -18.80
CA ASN A 750 17.94 -5.36 -19.87
C ASN A 750 19.28 -5.11 -20.59
N LYS A 751 19.69 -3.85 -20.77
CA LYS A 751 21.00 -3.51 -21.35
C LYS A 751 22.15 -4.23 -20.65
N ALA A 752 22.16 -4.22 -19.31
CA ALA A 752 23.21 -4.86 -18.53
C ALA A 752 23.12 -6.40 -18.55
N PHE A 753 21.91 -6.97 -18.52
CA PHE A 753 21.72 -8.42 -18.69
C PHE A 753 22.26 -8.91 -20.03
N VAL A 754 21.91 -8.21 -21.10
CA VAL A 754 22.32 -8.55 -22.47
C VAL A 754 23.83 -8.37 -22.64
N GLU A 755 24.42 -7.29 -22.12
CA GLU A 755 25.88 -7.07 -22.17
C GLU A 755 26.66 -8.19 -21.45
N ILE A 756 26.22 -8.61 -20.26
CA ILE A 756 26.81 -9.76 -19.55
C ILE A 756 26.65 -11.05 -20.36
N ALA A 757 25.45 -11.30 -20.92
CA ALA A 757 25.19 -12.50 -21.69
C ALA A 757 26.02 -12.57 -22.99
N ILE A 758 26.21 -11.44 -23.67
CA ILE A 758 27.15 -11.30 -24.80
C ILE A 758 28.56 -11.61 -24.32
N THR A 759 29.00 -10.99 -23.23
CA THR A 759 30.34 -11.19 -22.67
C THR A 759 30.68 -12.66 -22.40
N LEU A 760 29.71 -13.43 -21.91
CA LEU A 760 29.85 -14.86 -21.62
C LEU A 760 29.68 -15.77 -22.86
N SER A 761 29.21 -15.25 -24.00
CA SER A 761 28.94 -16.01 -25.23
C SER A 761 30.22 -16.26 -26.04
N THR A 762 31.14 -17.05 -25.50
CA THR A 762 32.41 -17.42 -26.18
C THR A 762 32.22 -18.34 -27.38
N SER A 763 31.08 -19.03 -27.47
CA SER A 763 30.66 -19.88 -28.59
C SER A 763 29.14 -19.99 -28.63
N LYS A 764 28.57 -20.56 -29.70
CA LYS A 764 27.13 -20.86 -29.76
C LYS A 764 26.73 -21.78 -28.61
N TRP A 765 25.69 -21.40 -27.86
CA TRP A 765 25.20 -22.10 -26.69
C TRP A 765 23.71 -22.44 -26.82
N GLN A 766 23.21 -23.24 -25.88
CA GLN A 766 21.79 -23.60 -25.78
C GLN A 766 21.30 -23.41 -24.35
N LEU A 767 20.01 -23.14 -24.21
CA LEU A 767 19.37 -23.10 -22.89
C LEU A 767 19.48 -24.47 -22.24
N SER A 768 19.88 -24.51 -20.96
CA SER A 768 20.08 -25.76 -20.25
C SER A 768 18.82 -26.63 -20.26
N SER A 769 18.98 -27.95 -20.38
CA SER A 769 17.84 -28.88 -20.47
C SER A 769 16.87 -28.73 -19.30
N ARG A 770 17.37 -28.41 -18.10
CA ARG A 770 16.55 -28.17 -16.90
C ARG A 770 15.61 -26.98 -17.06
N TRP A 771 16.09 -25.88 -17.64
CA TRP A 771 15.25 -24.72 -17.93
C TRP A 771 14.24 -25.03 -19.03
N VAL A 772 14.66 -25.76 -20.06
CA VAL A 772 13.75 -26.19 -21.12
C VAL A 772 12.64 -27.08 -20.55
N GLU A 773 12.96 -28.08 -19.73
CA GLU A 773 11.97 -28.95 -19.07
C GLU A 773 11.04 -28.15 -18.16
N LEU A 774 11.58 -27.24 -17.34
CA LEU A 774 10.81 -26.39 -16.44
C LEU A 774 9.85 -25.45 -17.19
N ILE A 775 10.30 -24.77 -18.25
CA ILE A 775 9.45 -23.85 -19.04
C ILE A 775 8.26 -24.58 -19.68
N PHE A 776 8.43 -25.85 -20.03
CA PHE A 776 7.38 -26.68 -20.62
C PHE A 776 6.59 -27.52 -19.61
N SER A 777 6.95 -27.48 -18.32
CA SER A 777 6.16 -28.06 -17.24
C SER A 777 4.91 -27.22 -16.93
N ASP A 778 4.06 -27.73 -16.04
CA ASP A 778 2.84 -27.06 -15.59
C ASP A 778 3.12 -25.81 -14.71
N VAL A 779 4.39 -25.55 -14.36
CA VAL A 779 4.79 -24.32 -13.65
C VAL A 779 4.59 -23.06 -14.50
N PHE A 780 4.81 -23.16 -15.81
CA PHE A 780 4.69 -22.03 -16.74
C PHE A 780 3.53 -22.26 -17.69
N ARG A 781 2.58 -21.32 -17.70
CA ARG A 781 1.43 -21.37 -18.61
C ARG A 781 1.85 -20.95 -20.01
N HIS A 782 0.99 -21.19 -20.99
CA HIS A 782 1.22 -20.78 -22.38
C HIS A 782 1.56 -19.28 -22.50
N LEU A 783 0.78 -18.43 -21.83
CA LEU A 783 1.02 -16.98 -21.76
C LEU A 783 2.38 -16.61 -21.18
N ASP A 784 2.86 -17.38 -20.20
CA ASP A 784 4.14 -17.10 -19.56
C ASP A 784 5.30 -17.43 -20.52
N ARG A 785 5.15 -18.48 -21.34
CA ARG A 785 6.08 -18.85 -22.42
C ARG A 785 6.12 -17.79 -23.52
N ASP A 786 4.96 -17.26 -23.90
CA ASP A 786 4.86 -16.13 -24.84
C ASP A 786 5.55 -14.87 -24.29
N ALA A 787 5.38 -14.59 -22.99
CA ALA A 787 6.06 -13.49 -22.33
C ALA A 787 7.59 -13.66 -22.31
N ILE A 788 8.09 -14.89 -22.07
CA ILE A 788 9.53 -15.19 -22.17
C ILE A 788 10.02 -14.96 -23.60
N LYS A 789 9.29 -15.43 -24.61
CA LYS A 789 9.63 -15.18 -26.02
C LYS A 789 9.68 -13.69 -26.36
N ASN A 790 8.73 -12.90 -25.86
CA ASN A 790 8.72 -11.46 -26.07
C ASN A 790 9.94 -10.78 -25.43
N ASP A 791 10.28 -11.17 -24.20
CA ASP A 791 11.47 -10.66 -23.49
C ASP A 791 12.77 -11.07 -24.25
N LEU A 792 12.84 -12.27 -24.83
CA LEU A 792 13.99 -12.71 -25.66
C LEU A 792 14.11 -11.93 -26.98
N ASN A 793 12.98 -11.61 -27.62
CA ASN A 793 12.98 -10.74 -28.80
C ASN A 793 13.41 -9.30 -28.45
N GLU A 794 13.07 -8.83 -27.25
CA GLU A 794 13.58 -7.56 -26.73
C GLU A 794 15.10 -7.62 -26.49
N TRP A 795 15.61 -8.73 -25.94
CA TRP A 795 17.06 -8.93 -25.77
C TRP A 795 17.83 -8.84 -27.09
N LEU A 796 17.29 -9.40 -28.18
CA LEU A 796 17.88 -9.26 -29.53
C LEU A 796 17.88 -7.80 -30.02
N LYS A 797 16.82 -7.03 -29.73
CA LYS A 797 16.77 -5.59 -30.07
C LYS A 797 17.83 -4.82 -29.29
N VAL A 798 17.88 -5.02 -27.98
CA VAL A 798 18.86 -4.39 -27.08
C VAL A 798 20.28 -4.76 -27.47
N ALA A 799 20.55 -6.02 -27.82
CA ALA A 799 21.88 -6.45 -28.28
C ALA A 799 22.34 -5.66 -29.50
N ASN A 800 21.42 -5.35 -30.43
CA ASN A 800 21.73 -4.55 -31.61
C ASN A 800 22.01 -3.07 -31.27
N GLU A 801 21.40 -2.54 -30.22
CA GLU A 801 21.62 -1.17 -29.73
C GLU A 801 22.95 -1.00 -28.96
N ILE A 802 23.53 -2.10 -28.45
CA ILE A 802 24.83 -2.05 -27.77
C ILE A 802 25.95 -2.05 -28.83
N GLU A 803 26.64 -0.91 -28.93
CA GLU A 803 27.76 -0.69 -29.86
C GLU A 803 29.11 -1.19 -29.31
N SER A 804 29.31 -1.13 -28.00
CA SER A 804 30.52 -1.58 -27.31
C SER A 804 30.18 -2.11 -25.91
N SER A 805 31.11 -2.88 -25.32
CA SER A 805 30.94 -3.48 -23.99
C SER A 805 32.00 -2.96 -23.03
N ILE A 806 31.60 -2.67 -21.79
CA ILE A 806 32.53 -2.31 -20.72
C ILE A 806 33.37 -3.55 -20.35
N LEU A 807 32.79 -4.74 -20.38
CA LEU A 807 33.42 -5.95 -19.86
C LEU A 807 34.49 -6.61 -20.74
N ILE A 808 34.52 -6.31 -22.04
CA ILE A 808 35.40 -6.96 -23.03
C ILE A 808 35.86 -5.96 -24.09
N SER A 809 36.95 -6.29 -24.78
CA SER A 809 37.47 -5.44 -25.86
C SER A 809 36.54 -5.42 -27.08
N ASP A 810 36.56 -4.30 -27.83
CA ASP A 810 35.75 -4.14 -29.05
C ASP A 810 36.01 -5.24 -30.11
N GLY A 811 37.24 -5.75 -30.16
CA GLY A 811 37.63 -6.82 -31.09
C GLY A 811 36.94 -8.16 -30.80
N ASP A 812 36.70 -8.48 -29.53
CA ASP A 812 36.01 -9.72 -29.12
C ASP A 812 34.48 -9.55 -29.07
N PHE A 813 34.00 -8.31 -29.03
CA PHE A 813 32.59 -8.00 -28.81
C PHE A 813 31.71 -8.46 -29.96
N GLU A 814 32.09 -8.17 -31.21
CA GLU A 814 31.28 -8.52 -32.39
C GLU A 814 31.12 -10.04 -32.57
N ASP A 815 32.19 -10.81 -32.38
CA ASP A 815 32.14 -12.28 -32.47
C ASP A 815 31.22 -12.87 -31.39
N LYS A 816 31.34 -12.39 -30.16
CA LYS A 816 30.50 -12.84 -29.04
C LYS A 816 29.05 -12.39 -29.18
N LYS A 817 28.80 -11.20 -29.71
CA LYS A 817 27.45 -10.70 -30.03
C LYS A 817 26.79 -11.55 -31.11
N SER A 818 27.55 -11.96 -32.12
CA SER A 818 27.09 -12.92 -33.13
C SER A 818 26.71 -14.27 -32.51
N TYR A 819 27.58 -14.86 -31.68
CA TYR A 819 27.27 -16.12 -30.98
C TYR A 819 26.06 -16.00 -30.05
N PHE A 820 25.90 -14.87 -29.36
CA PHE A 820 24.73 -14.59 -28.53
C PHE A 820 23.45 -14.55 -29.36
N ASN A 821 23.43 -13.76 -30.44
CA ASN A 821 22.27 -13.62 -31.32
C ASN A 821 21.84 -14.96 -31.93
N ASP A 822 22.80 -15.75 -32.44
CA ASP A 822 22.54 -17.07 -32.99
C ASP A 822 21.96 -18.04 -31.95
N SER A 823 22.45 -17.96 -30.70
CA SER A 823 21.99 -18.80 -29.60
C SER A 823 20.58 -18.42 -29.14
N ILE A 824 20.29 -17.13 -28.97
CA ILE A 824 18.95 -16.66 -28.60
C ILE A 824 17.93 -16.97 -29.69
N ASN A 825 18.27 -16.80 -30.96
CA ASN A 825 17.40 -17.20 -32.07
C ASN A 825 17.10 -18.71 -32.05
N GLU A 826 18.09 -19.55 -31.74
CA GLU A 826 17.88 -20.99 -31.58
C GLU A 826 16.96 -21.31 -30.39
N VAL A 827 17.13 -20.62 -29.26
CA VAL A 827 16.25 -20.77 -28.08
C VAL A 827 14.81 -20.36 -28.43
N ILE A 828 14.61 -19.21 -29.08
CA ILE A 828 13.28 -18.77 -29.54
C ILE A 828 12.67 -19.81 -30.47
N LYS A 829 13.44 -20.33 -31.44
CA LYS A 829 12.99 -21.36 -32.37
C LYS A 829 12.63 -22.66 -31.66
N GLN A 830 13.40 -23.07 -30.65
CA GLN A 830 13.11 -24.24 -29.84
C GLN A 830 11.81 -24.06 -29.04
N LEU A 831 11.60 -22.87 -28.46
CA LEU A 831 10.35 -22.54 -27.76
C LEU A 831 9.16 -22.59 -28.74
N ASP A 832 9.28 -21.94 -29.89
CA ASP A 832 8.24 -21.89 -30.93
C ASP A 832 7.87 -23.27 -31.45
N ASN A 833 8.86 -24.12 -31.74
CA ASN A 833 8.60 -25.47 -32.26
C ASN A 833 7.84 -26.32 -31.24
N ARG A 834 8.25 -26.32 -29.96
CA ARG A 834 7.57 -27.10 -28.92
C ARG A 834 6.19 -26.56 -28.59
N GLN A 835 6.04 -25.24 -28.55
CA GLN A 835 4.75 -24.61 -28.26
C GLN A 835 3.78 -24.81 -29.42
N SER A 836 4.24 -24.68 -30.67
CA SER A 836 3.45 -25.03 -31.86
C SER A 836 3.02 -26.49 -31.83
N GLN A 837 3.92 -27.41 -31.46
CA GLN A 837 3.58 -28.82 -31.33
C GLN A 837 2.52 -29.05 -30.25
N ALA A 838 2.62 -28.39 -29.10
CA ALA A 838 1.61 -28.46 -28.05
C ALA A 838 0.23 -27.96 -28.52
N ILE A 839 0.18 -26.89 -29.32
CA ILE A 839 -1.06 -26.40 -29.96
C ILE A 839 -1.62 -27.44 -30.94
N ILE A 840 -0.76 -28.06 -31.74
CA ILE A 840 -1.16 -29.07 -32.73
C ILE A 840 -1.70 -30.33 -32.03
N ASP A 841 -1.10 -30.76 -30.93
CA ASP A 841 -1.52 -31.95 -30.18
C ASP A 841 -2.73 -31.69 -29.26
N ALA A 842 -2.99 -30.44 -28.89
CA ALA A 842 -4.12 -30.08 -28.06
C ALA A 842 -5.45 -30.41 -28.76
N ARG A 843 -6.39 -30.95 -27.98
CA ARG A 843 -7.76 -31.21 -28.42
C ARG A 843 -8.52 -29.89 -28.55
N ILE A 844 -9.53 -29.86 -29.41
CA ILE A 844 -10.43 -28.72 -29.51
C ILE A 844 -11.35 -28.69 -28.28
N ASP A 845 -11.57 -27.52 -27.73
CA ASP A 845 -12.48 -27.27 -26.62
C ASP A 845 -13.92 -27.15 -27.15
N GLU A 846 -14.63 -28.28 -27.17
CA GLU A 846 -16.01 -28.34 -27.65
C GLU A 846 -17.00 -27.52 -26.81
N GLU A 847 -16.74 -27.38 -25.50
CA GLU A 847 -17.60 -26.55 -24.62
C GLU A 847 -17.42 -25.08 -24.93
N LEU A 848 -16.20 -24.65 -25.25
CA LEU A 848 -15.96 -23.29 -25.71
C LEU A 848 -16.59 -23.01 -27.07
N LEU A 849 -16.49 -23.93 -28.04
CA LEU A 849 -17.17 -23.77 -29.33
C LEU A 849 -18.69 -23.68 -29.14
N LYS A 850 -19.24 -24.42 -28.17
CA LYS A 850 -20.64 -24.31 -27.78
C LYS A 850 -20.98 -22.93 -27.21
N GLN A 851 -20.11 -22.34 -26.38
CA GLN A 851 -20.26 -20.97 -25.89
C GLN A 851 -20.25 -19.94 -27.03
N PHE A 852 -19.32 -20.05 -27.98
CA PHE A 852 -19.34 -19.23 -29.21
C PHE A 852 -20.65 -19.40 -29.97
N GLY A 853 -21.19 -20.61 -30.05
CA GLY A 853 -22.51 -20.88 -30.62
C GLY A 853 -23.63 -20.09 -29.94
N PHE A 854 -23.63 -19.97 -28.61
CA PHE A 854 -24.60 -19.13 -27.90
C PHE A 854 -24.40 -17.64 -28.20
N SER A 855 -23.17 -17.13 -28.12
CA SER A 855 -22.86 -15.73 -28.40
C SER A 855 -23.25 -15.32 -29.83
N CYS A 856 -22.90 -16.13 -30.83
CA CYS A 856 -23.31 -15.90 -32.22
C CYS A 856 -24.82 -16.00 -32.44
N SER A 857 -25.52 -16.80 -31.63
CA SER A 857 -26.98 -16.96 -31.73
C SER A 857 -27.75 -15.74 -31.22
N GLU A 858 -27.12 -14.84 -30.45
CA GLU A 858 -27.76 -13.59 -30.01
C GLU A 858 -28.27 -12.75 -31.19
N SER A 859 -27.52 -12.70 -32.29
CA SER A 859 -27.94 -12.07 -33.55
C SER A 859 -29.34 -12.50 -33.95
N ILE A 860 -29.57 -13.81 -34.01
CA ILE A 860 -30.85 -14.39 -34.42
C ILE A 860 -31.92 -14.27 -33.32
N ASN A 861 -31.54 -14.49 -32.05
CA ASN A 861 -32.44 -14.35 -30.90
C ASN A 861 -33.05 -12.94 -30.84
N SER A 862 -32.26 -11.91 -31.12
CA SER A 862 -32.69 -10.50 -31.06
C SER A 862 -33.71 -10.11 -32.14
N LEU A 863 -33.74 -10.84 -33.28
CA LEU A 863 -34.61 -10.53 -34.42
C LEU A 863 -36.10 -10.64 -34.10
N HIS A 864 -36.48 -11.45 -33.11
CA HIS A 864 -37.87 -11.56 -32.67
C HIS A 864 -38.37 -10.34 -31.89
N VAL A 865 -37.47 -9.61 -31.23
CA VAL A 865 -37.79 -8.45 -30.38
C VAL A 865 -37.60 -7.15 -31.16
N SER A 866 -36.51 -7.04 -31.92
CA SER A 866 -36.14 -5.87 -32.70
C SER A 866 -35.52 -6.30 -34.03
N PRO A 867 -36.32 -6.63 -35.05
CA PRO A 867 -35.81 -7.14 -36.31
C PRO A 867 -34.96 -6.08 -37.03
N SER A 868 -33.75 -6.46 -37.41
CA SER A 868 -32.83 -5.63 -38.20
C SER A 868 -33.08 -5.83 -39.70
N TYR A 869 -32.58 -4.91 -40.52
CA TYR A 869 -32.56 -5.09 -41.98
C TYR A 869 -31.58 -6.22 -42.37
N PRO A 870 -31.91 -7.09 -43.35
CA PRO A 870 -33.11 -7.14 -44.19
C PRO A 870 -34.25 -7.99 -43.62
N VAL A 871 -34.07 -8.62 -42.45
CA VAL A 871 -35.07 -9.51 -41.83
C VAL A 871 -36.37 -8.77 -41.50
N LYS A 872 -36.30 -7.48 -41.12
CA LYS A 872 -37.46 -6.62 -40.85
C LYS A 872 -38.42 -6.45 -42.02
N LEU A 873 -38.01 -6.81 -43.24
CA LEU A 873 -38.85 -6.72 -44.43
C LEU A 873 -39.90 -7.84 -44.48
N PHE A 874 -39.69 -8.95 -43.78
CA PHE A 874 -40.58 -10.11 -43.78
C PHE A 874 -41.80 -9.91 -42.88
N ASN A 875 -42.97 -10.36 -43.34
CA ASN A 875 -44.21 -10.27 -42.56
C ASN A 875 -44.19 -11.19 -41.33
N THR A 876 -43.58 -12.37 -41.45
CA THR A 876 -43.47 -13.32 -40.33
C THR A 876 -42.02 -13.76 -40.13
N ILE A 877 -41.53 -13.62 -38.89
CA ILE A 877 -40.25 -14.16 -38.43
C ILE A 877 -40.56 -15.28 -37.46
N SER A 878 -40.24 -16.51 -37.85
CA SER A 878 -40.51 -17.71 -37.05
C SER A 878 -39.23 -18.42 -36.66
N SER A 879 -39.28 -19.12 -35.54
CA SER A 879 -38.23 -20.07 -35.17
C SER A 879 -38.85 -21.41 -34.78
N SER A 880 -38.21 -22.49 -35.23
CA SER A 880 -38.71 -23.85 -35.02
C SER A 880 -37.63 -24.78 -34.48
N LEU A 881 -38.00 -25.59 -33.48
CA LEU A 881 -37.18 -26.68 -32.97
C LEU A 881 -37.39 -27.90 -33.87
N LYS A 882 -36.68 -27.93 -34.99
CA LYS A 882 -36.65 -29.07 -35.90
C LYS A 882 -35.25 -29.27 -36.43
N GLN A 883 -34.57 -30.28 -35.90
CA GLN A 883 -33.24 -30.67 -36.38
C GLN A 883 -33.37 -31.21 -37.82
N ASN A 884 -32.53 -30.70 -38.72
CA ASN A 884 -32.39 -31.10 -40.14
C ASN A 884 -33.40 -30.57 -41.18
N GLU A 885 -34.28 -29.63 -40.85
CA GLU A 885 -35.06 -28.87 -41.85
C GLU A 885 -34.37 -27.53 -42.21
N GLY A 886 -34.65 -26.97 -43.39
CA GLY A 886 -34.05 -25.71 -43.88
C GLY A 886 -32.69 -25.84 -44.58
N LYS A 887 -32.33 -24.81 -45.37
CA LYS A 887 -31.03 -24.77 -46.06
C LYS A 887 -29.93 -24.37 -45.09
N PHE A 888 -28.80 -25.06 -45.16
CA PHE A 888 -27.61 -24.80 -44.34
C PHE A 888 -26.74 -23.73 -44.99
N TYR A 889 -26.32 -22.76 -44.18
CA TYR A 889 -25.37 -21.71 -44.51
C TYR A 889 -24.27 -21.68 -43.46
N SER A 890 -23.09 -21.20 -43.83
CA SER A 890 -22.00 -21.00 -42.87
C SER A 890 -21.26 -19.71 -43.17
N ALA A 891 -20.96 -18.97 -42.09
CA ALA A 891 -19.98 -17.90 -42.09
C ALA A 891 -18.64 -18.49 -41.65
N ASN A 892 -17.61 -18.37 -42.50
CA ASN A 892 -16.33 -19.03 -42.26
C ASN A 892 -15.24 -17.98 -42.03
N VAL A 893 -14.47 -18.17 -40.97
CA VAL A 893 -13.27 -17.37 -40.67
C VAL A 893 -12.05 -18.23 -40.94
N THR A 894 -11.33 -17.89 -42.01
CA THR A 894 -10.08 -18.56 -42.40
C THR A 894 -8.90 -18.05 -41.58
N GLN A 895 -7.88 -18.89 -41.37
CA GLN A 895 -6.67 -18.58 -40.59
C GLN A 895 -6.94 -18.23 -39.12
N TYR A 896 -8.00 -18.81 -38.54
CA TYR A 896 -8.30 -18.65 -37.13
C TYR A 896 -7.33 -19.48 -36.27
N PRO A 897 -6.66 -18.89 -35.26
CA PRO A 897 -5.65 -19.60 -34.47
C PRO A 897 -6.24 -20.74 -33.64
N LYS A 898 -5.67 -21.95 -33.77
CA LYS A 898 -6.12 -23.14 -33.02
C LYS A 898 -5.98 -22.95 -31.51
N GLU A 899 -4.93 -22.25 -31.08
CA GLU A 899 -4.65 -21.96 -29.68
C GLU A 899 -5.85 -21.34 -28.94
N ARG A 900 -6.69 -20.55 -29.63
CA ARG A 900 -7.85 -19.88 -29.03
C ARG A 900 -9.00 -20.82 -28.73
N VAL A 901 -9.05 -21.98 -29.40
CA VAL A 901 -10.10 -23.00 -29.29
C VAL A 901 -9.57 -24.33 -28.80
N ALA A 902 -8.33 -24.36 -28.30
CA ALA A 902 -7.70 -25.56 -27.78
C ALA A 902 -7.97 -25.73 -26.28
N LEU A 903 -8.30 -26.97 -25.89
CA LEU A 903 -8.57 -27.34 -24.50
C LEU A 903 -7.29 -27.31 -23.68
N GLY A 904 -7.32 -26.63 -22.54
CA GLY A 904 -6.19 -26.54 -21.59
C GLY A 904 -5.10 -25.54 -21.96
N LEU A 905 -5.29 -24.74 -23.02
CA LEU A 905 -4.39 -23.63 -23.37
C LEU A 905 -5.02 -22.30 -22.96
N GLU A 906 -4.48 -21.67 -21.92
CA GLU A 906 -4.84 -20.29 -21.57
C GLU A 906 -4.18 -19.33 -22.58
N THR A 907 -5.00 -18.60 -23.35
CA THR A 907 -4.51 -17.64 -24.38
C THR A 907 -5.06 -16.24 -24.12
N ASN A 908 -4.36 -15.22 -24.63
CA ASN A 908 -4.76 -13.83 -24.47
C ASN A 908 -5.83 -13.51 -25.52
N ARG A 909 -7.10 -13.71 -25.14
CA ARG A 909 -8.24 -13.48 -26.03
C ARG A 909 -8.61 -12.00 -26.04
N VAL A 910 -9.07 -11.53 -27.20
CA VAL A 910 -9.53 -10.14 -27.32
C VAL A 910 -10.84 -10.01 -26.56
N ILE A 911 -10.98 -8.94 -25.76
CA ILE A 911 -12.15 -8.72 -24.88
C ILE A 911 -13.48 -8.76 -25.64
N ASN A 912 -13.49 -8.40 -26.93
CA ASN A 912 -14.68 -8.34 -27.80
C ASN A 912 -14.71 -9.43 -28.88
N GLU A 913 -14.02 -10.55 -28.70
CA GLU A 913 -14.00 -11.66 -29.67
C GLU A 913 -15.41 -12.19 -29.97
N ASP A 914 -16.26 -12.33 -28.96
CA ASP A 914 -17.65 -12.79 -29.10
C ASP A 914 -18.50 -11.83 -29.95
N GLU A 915 -18.31 -10.51 -29.79
CA GLU A 915 -19.03 -9.50 -30.57
C GLU A 915 -18.61 -9.54 -32.05
N TRP A 916 -17.32 -9.74 -32.30
CA TRP A 916 -16.80 -9.86 -33.67
C TRP A 916 -17.33 -11.11 -34.38
N LEU A 917 -17.40 -12.26 -33.69
CA LEU A 917 -17.98 -13.49 -34.24
C LEU A 917 -19.48 -13.32 -34.55
N ARG A 918 -20.21 -12.63 -33.66
CA ARG A 918 -21.62 -12.30 -33.84
C ARG A 918 -21.85 -11.44 -35.10
N ASP A 919 -21.06 -10.39 -35.28
CA ASP A 919 -21.13 -9.51 -36.46
C ASP A 919 -20.86 -10.26 -37.77
N ALA A 920 -19.98 -11.27 -37.75
CA ALA A 920 -19.68 -12.11 -38.92
C ALA A 920 -20.92 -12.92 -39.37
N VAL A 921 -21.67 -13.47 -38.41
CA VAL A 921 -22.93 -14.18 -38.69
C VAL A 921 -24.00 -13.23 -39.22
N ASP A 922 -24.16 -12.06 -38.61
CA ASP A 922 -25.13 -11.04 -39.08
C ASP A 922 -24.85 -10.61 -40.52
N ASN A 923 -23.58 -10.40 -40.86
CA ASN A 923 -23.21 -9.97 -42.20
C ASN A 923 -23.43 -11.08 -43.25
N ASP A 924 -23.10 -12.35 -42.95
CA ASP A 924 -23.42 -13.47 -43.86
C ASP A 924 -24.93 -13.64 -44.03
N LEU A 925 -25.70 -13.58 -42.93
CA LEU A 925 -27.17 -13.65 -42.95
C LEU A 925 -27.79 -12.60 -43.88
N ASN A 926 -27.32 -11.35 -43.77
CA ASN A 926 -27.72 -10.26 -44.66
C ASN A 926 -27.42 -10.59 -46.13
N ILE A 927 -26.22 -11.10 -46.43
CA ILE A 927 -25.82 -11.48 -47.79
C ILE A 927 -26.71 -12.62 -48.33
N ARG A 928 -27.02 -13.65 -47.52
CA ARG A 928 -27.84 -14.79 -47.95
C ARG A 928 -29.26 -14.37 -48.29
N ILE A 929 -29.90 -13.57 -47.43
CA ILE A 929 -31.27 -13.06 -47.67
C ILE A 929 -31.30 -12.23 -48.95
N MET A 930 -30.32 -11.34 -49.15
CA MET A 930 -30.27 -10.50 -50.34
C MET A 930 -30.01 -11.32 -51.61
N ARG A 931 -29.29 -12.45 -51.52
CA ARG A 931 -29.10 -13.37 -52.65
C ARG A 931 -30.42 -14.03 -53.07
N TYR A 932 -31.29 -14.40 -52.14
CA TYR A 932 -32.64 -14.89 -52.45
C TYR A 932 -33.45 -13.86 -53.24
N LEU A 933 -33.37 -12.59 -52.85
CA LEU A 933 -34.04 -11.49 -53.56
C LEU A 933 -33.50 -11.31 -54.99
N VAL A 934 -32.17 -11.33 -55.19
CA VAL A 934 -31.56 -11.15 -56.52
C VAL A 934 -31.91 -12.30 -57.49
N HIS A 935 -32.10 -13.51 -56.96
CA HIS A 935 -32.41 -14.71 -57.75
C HIS A 935 -33.92 -15.05 -57.77
N TYR A 936 -34.78 -14.19 -57.24
CA TYR A 936 -36.23 -14.42 -57.23
C TYR A 936 -36.80 -14.60 -58.65
N GLN A 937 -36.34 -13.78 -59.61
CA GLN A 937 -36.60 -13.97 -61.04
C GLN A 937 -35.35 -13.69 -61.87
N ASP A 938 -35.13 -14.55 -62.88
CA ASP A 938 -34.05 -14.42 -63.85
C ASP A 938 -34.45 -13.47 -65.01
N VAL A 939 -34.54 -12.18 -64.68
CA VAL A 939 -34.86 -11.11 -65.63
C VAL A 939 -33.60 -10.32 -65.93
N LYS A 940 -33.26 -10.15 -67.22
CA LYS A 940 -32.17 -9.26 -67.62
C LYS A 940 -32.52 -7.81 -67.28
N PRO A 941 -31.58 -7.02 -66.73
CA PRO A 941 -31.83 -5.61 -66.47
C PRO A 941 -32.22 -4.88 -67.75
N ILE A 942 -33.22 -4.01 -67.65
CA ILE A 942 -33.54 -3.07 -68.72
C ILE A 942 -32.45 -1.99 -68.72
N GLU A 943 -31.80 -1.82 -69.86
CA GLU A 943 -30.69 -0.88 -70.00
C GLU A 943 -31.16 0.52 -70.37
N PHE A 944 -30.58 1.53 -69.72
CA PHE A 944 -30.84 2.94 -69.97
C PHE A 944 -29.54 3.70 -70.22
N ASP A 945 -29.60 4.78 -71.02
CA ASP A 945 -28.41 5.54 -71.41
C ASP A 945 -27.90 6.50 -70.31
N SER A 946 -28.68 6.75 -69.25
CA SER A 946 -28.27 7.63 -68.14
C SER A 946 -28.95 7.27 -66.82
N ASN A 947 -28.29 7.57 -65.70
CA ASN A 947 -28.83 7.41 -64.36
C ASN A 947 -30.15 8.18 -64.15
N SER A 948 -30.26 9.40 -64.68
CA SER A 948 -31.50 10.19 -64.60
C SER A 948 -32.70 9.51 -65.30
N LYS A 949 -32.47 8.80 -66.41
CA LYS A 949 -33.51 8.01 -67.10
C LYS A 949 -33.91 6.78 -66.28
N ILE A 950 -32.95 6.12 -65.63
CA ILE A 950 -33.22 4.99 -64.73
C ILE A 950 -34.10 5.43 -63.57
N ILE A 951 -33.75 6.54 -62.91
CA ILE A 951 -34.51 7.06 -61.77
C ILE A 951 -35.95 7.41 -62.19
N LYS A 952 -36.16 8.10 -63.33
CA LYS A 952 -37.52 8.38 -63.87
C LYS A 952 -38.29 7.09 -64.19
N ALA A 953 -37.62 6.08 -64.75
CA ALA A 953 -38.24 4.81 -65.09
C ALA A 953 -38.64 4.01 -63.84
N LEU A 954 -37.79 3.99 -62.80
CA LEU A 954 -38.07 3.35 -61.52
C LEU A 954 -39.27 4.01 -60.81
N ILE A 955 -39.31 5.34 -60.74
CA ILE A 955 -40.43 6.09 -60.14
C ILE A 955 -41.73 5.88 -60.92
N ASN A 956 -41.70 5.90 -62.25
CA ASN A 956 -42.91 5.66 -63.04
C ASN A 956 -43.40 4.21 -62.93
N SER A 957 -42.47 3.25 -62.79
CA SER A 957 -42.80 1.84 -62.61
C SER A 957 -43.34 1.57 -61.21
N SER A 958 -42.85 2.27 -60.17
CA SER A 958 -43.29 2.11 -58.78
C SER A 958 -44.74 2.53 -58.56
N LYS A 959 -45.26 3.51 -59.33
CA LYS A 959 -46.67 3.94 -59.26
C LYS A 959 -47.68 2.83 -59.58
N LYS A 960 -47.23 1.75 -60.22
CA LYS A 960 -48.04 0.56 -60.55
C LYS A 960 -47.86 -0.59 -59.56
N ILE A 961 -47.01 -0.42 -58.55
CA ILE A 961 -46.65 -1.44 -57.56
C ILE A 961 -47.24 -1.03 -56.21
N ASP A 962 -47.99 -1.93 -55.58
CA ASP A 962 -48.43 -1.71 -54.19
C ASP A 962 -47.23 -1.81 -53.23
N LYS A 963 -47.07 -0.83 -52.34
CA LYS A 963 -45.93 -0.68 -51.40
C LYS A 963 -44.55 -0.95 -52.04
N PRO A 964 -44.09 -0.10 -52.96
CA PRO A 964 -42.82 -0.30 -53.65
C PRO A 964 -41.62 -0.21 -52.69
N ILE A 965 -40.59 -1.01 -52.96
CA ILE A 965 -39.29 -0.98 -52.30
C ILE A 965 -38.19 -1.11 -53.35
N LEU A 966 -37.14 -0.31 -53.20
CA LEU A 966 -36.04 -0.19 -54.15
C LEU A 966 -34.72 -0.66 -53.53
N PHE A 967 -33.95 -1.44 -54.28
CA PHE A 967 -32.61 -1.87 -53.92
C PHE A 967 -31.60 -1.42 -54.97
N ILE A 968 -30.52 -0.76 -54.55
CA ILE A 968 -29.51 -0.22 -55.46
C ILE A 968 -28.19 -0.93 -55.24
N GLY A 969 -27.76 -1.72 -56.23
CA GLY A 969 -26.42 -2.30 -56.29
C GLY A 969 -25.42 -1.37 -56.99
N ASP A 970 -25.87 -0.66 -58.04
CA ASP A 970 -24.99 0.20 -58.84
C ASP A 970 -24.40 1.33 -57.97
N HIS A 971 -23.06 1.32 -57.88
CA HIS A 971 -22.31 2.27 -57.07
C HIS A 971 -22.40 3.72 -57.60
N GLN A 972 -22.40 3.92 -58.92
CA GLN A 972 -22.51 5.26 -59.51
C GLN A 972 -23.90 5.82 -59.28
N LEU A 973 -24.94 5.01 -59.46
CA LEU A 973 -26.32 5.39 -59.18
C LEU A 973 -26.54 5.73 -57.69
N ASN A 974 -25.96 4.95 -56.77
CA ASN A 974 -25.99 5.23 -55.34
C ASN A 974 -25.27 6.54 -54.98
N ILE A 975 -24.11 6.82 -55.59
CA ILE A 975 -23.40 8.09 -55.40
C ILE A 975 -24.25 9.26 -55.88
N GLU A 976 -24.86 9.18 -57.06
CA GLU A 976 -25.70 10.27 -57.58
C GLU A 976 -26.90 10.56 -56.69
N ILE A 977 -27.58 9.52 -56.18
CA ILE A 977 -28.68 9.70 -55.23
C ILE A 977 -28.17 10.30 -53.93
N ARG A 978 -27.01 9.89 -53.41
CA ARG A 978 -26.44 10.48 -52.19
C ARG A 978 -25.94 11.92 -52.36
N LYS A 979 -25.52 12.32 -53.56
CA LYS A 979 -25.12 13.71 -53.87
C LYS A 979 -26.29 14.69 -53.69
N SER A 980 -27.53 14.25 -53.93
CA SER A 980 -28.74 15.07 -53.67
C SER A 980 -28.85 15.57 -52.22
N ARG A 981 -28.21 14.87 -51.26
CA ARG A 981 -28.18 15.29 -49.84
C ARG A 981 -27.41 16.59 -49.61
N TYR A 982 -26.45 16.90 -50.47
CA TYR A 982 -25.51 18.01 -50.30
C TYR A 982 -25.70 19.14 -51.33
N SER A 983 -26.33 18.86 -52.48
CA SER A 983 -26.60 19.83 -53.55
C SER A 983 -28.09 19.79 -53.96
N PRO A 984 -29.00 20.46 -53.22
CA PRO A 984 -30.44 20.40 -53.49
C PRO A 984 -30.82 20.88 -54.90
N ASP A 985 -30.11 21.89 -55.42
CA ASP A 985 -30.38 22.52 -56.73
C ASP A 985 -30.13 21.58 -57.93
N GLU A 986 -29.22 20.61 -57.81
CA GLU A 986 -28.93 19.62 -58.86
C GLU A 986 -29.90 18.41 -58.85
N SER A 987 -30.74 18.30 -57.83
CA SER A 987 -31.67 17.17 -57.60
C SER A 987 -33.16 17.50 -57.81
N SER A 988 -33.47 18.71 -58.31
CA SER A 988 -34.83 19.24 -58.45
C SER A 988 -35.80 18.39 -59.30
N ASP A 989 -35.29 17.43 -60.07
CA ASP A 989 -36.09 16.50 -60.87
C ASP A 989 -36.71 15.35 -60.07
N PHE A 990 -36.29 15.09 -58.81
CA PHE A 990 -36.70 13.93 -58.00
C PHE A 990 -36.84 14.27 -56.50
N ASN A 991 -37.95 13.89 -55.86
CA ASN A 991 -38.12 14.07 -54.42
C ASN A 991 -37.26 13.06 -53.63
N VAL A 992 -36.29 13.50 -52.83
CA VAL A 992 -35.42 12.62 -52.02
C VAL A 992 -35.52 13.01 -50.54
N GLU A 993 -36.00 12.09 -49.71
CA GLU A 993 -36.20 12.30 -48.27
C GLU A 993 -35.32 11.36 -47.45
N TYR A 994 -34.81 11.83 -46.30
CA TYR A 994 -33.96 11.05 -45.41
C TYR A 994 -34.62 10.90 -44.04
N PHE A 995 -34.70 9.67 -43.55
CA PHE A 995 -35.31 9.33 -42.27
C PHE A 995 -34.37 8.47 -41.43
N ASP A 996 -34.32 8.74 -40.13
CA ASP A 996 -33.59 7.92 -39.17
C ASP A 996 -34.39 6.66 -38.78
N GLY A 997 -33.71 5.62 -38.29
CA GLY A 997 -34.35 4.38 -37.81
C GLY A 997 -34.51 3.26 -38.86
N TYR A 998 -34.02 3.44 -40.09
CA TYR A 998 -34.13 2.43 -41.17
C TYR A 998 -32.94 1.46 -41.30
N GLY A 999 -31.88 1.63 -40.50
CA GLY A 999 -30.71 0.74 -40.46
C GLY A 999 -29.55 1.17 -41.38
N PRO A 1000 -28.38 0.50 -41.30
CA PRO A 1000 -27.13 0.96 -41.92
C PRO A 1000 -27.13 0.91 -43.46
N ASP A 1001 -27.97 0.07 -44.06
CA ASP A 1001 -28.08 -0.08 -45.52
C ASP A 1001 -29.16 0.80 -46.16
N TYR A 1002 -29.86 1.62 -45.37
CA TYR A 1002 -30.81 2.59 -45.88
C TYR A 1002 -30.09 3.71 -46.65
N ILE A 1003 -30.61 4.06 -47.84
CA ILE A 1003 -30.08 5.17 -48.66
C ILE A 1003 -30.96 6.41 -48.46
N CYS A 1004 -32.24 6.33 -48.82
CA CYS A 1004 -33.21 7.42 -48.77
C CYS A 1004 -34.63 6.89 -49.06
N HIS A 1005 -35.64 7.77 -49.02
CA HIS A 1005 -36.90 7.59 -49.73
C HIS A 1005 -36.83 8.37 -51.05
N LEU A 1006 -36.97 7.68 -52.18
CA LEU A 1006 -36.96 8.28 -53.51
C LEU A 1006 -38.40 8.36 -54.01
N ASP A 1007 -38.96 9.56 -54.11
CA ASP A 1007 -40.38 9.83 -54.42
C ASP A 1007 -41.34 9.00 -53.53
N GLY A 1008 -41.03 8.92 -52.24
CA GLY A 1008 -41.77 8.14 -51.25
C GLY A 1008 -41.45 6.63 -51.23
N ILE A 1009 -40.51 6.14 -52.05
CA ILE A 1009 -40.11 4.72 -52.13
C ILE A 1009 -38.93 4.45 -51.21
N GLU A 1010 -39.08 3.54 -50.25
CA GLU A 1010 -37.97 3.08 -49.40
C GLU A 1010 -36.84 2.48 -50.24
N THR A 1011 -35.65 3.07 -50.14
CA THR A 1011 -34.49 2.69 -50.95
C THR A 1011 -33.34 2.19 -50.07
N TYR A 1012 -32.88 0.97 -50.34
CA TYR A 1012 -31.79 0.32 -49.63
C TYR A 1012 -30.63 -0.02 -50.55
N ARG A 1013 -29.45 -0.16 -49.97
CA ARG A 1013 -28.25 -0.62 -50.66
C ARG A 1013 -28.27 -2.15 -50.80
N LEU A 1014 -27.91 -2.62 -51.99
CA LEU A 1014 -27.63 -4.03 -52.26
C LEU A 1014 -26.12 -4.27 -52.10
N ARG A 1015 -25.70 -5.10 -51.12
CA ARG A 1015 -24.28 -5.35 -50.79
C ARG A 1015 -23.62 -6.42 -51.68
N PHE A 1016 -23.73 -6.26 -52.99
CA PHE A 1016 -23.03 -7.09 -53.97
C PHE A 1016 -22.14 -6.20 -54.85
N SER A 1017 -20.82 -6.42 -54.82
CA SER A 1017 -19.84 -5.59 -55.55
C SER A 1017 -19.97 -5.68 -57.07
N ASP A 1018 -20.57 -6.76 -57.55
CA ASP A 1018 -20.83 -7.11 -58.95
C ASP A 1018 -22.22 -6.68 -59.43
N ALA A 1019 -23.12 -6.24 -58.54
CA ALA A 1019 -24.46 -5.82 -58.92
C ALA A 1019 -24.47 -4.42 -59.54
N LYS A 1020 -24.34 -4.33 -60.86
CA LYS A 1020 -24.49 -3.09 -61.65
C LYS A 1020 -25.93 -2.77 -62.04
N PHE A 1021 -26.88 -3.03 -61.13
CA PHE A 1021 -28.31 -2.81 -61.38
C PHE A 1021 -29.03 -2.26 -60.16
N ALA A 1022 -30.18 -1.65 -60.40
CA ALA A 1022 -31.21 -1.34 -59.42
C ALA A 1022 -32.37 -2.34 -59.56
N LEU A 1023 -32.95 -2.74 -58.44
CA LEU A 1023 -34.03 -3.69 -58.34
C LEU A 1023 -35.22 -3.08 -57.61
N LEU A 1024 -36.35 -2.94 -58.30
CA LEU A 1024 -37.61 -2.43 -57.77
C LEU A 1024 -38.61 -3.58 -57.64
N THR A 1025 -39.22 -3.72 -56.46
CA THR A 1025 -40.25 -4.73 -56.20
C THR A 1025 -41.27 -4.24 -55.17
N SER A 1026 -42.21 -5.09 -54.76
CA SER A 1026 -43.17 -4.79 -53.68
C SER A 1026 -42.65 -5.31 -52.33
N LYS A 1027 -42.92 -4.60 -51.24
CA LYS A 1027 -42.74 -5.13 -49.88
C LYS A 1027 -43.54 -6.40 -49.62
N ASN A 1028 -44.66 -6.58 -50.32
CA ASN A 1028 -45.49 -7.79 -50.22
C ASN A 1028 -44.77 -9.05 -50.73
N LEU A 1029 -43.59 -8.91 -51.38
CA LEU A 1029 -42.71 -10.02 -51.76
C LEU A 1029 -42.18 -10.81 -50.56
N PHE A 1030 -41.92 -10.16 -49.42
CA PHE A 1030 -41.27 -10.78 -48.28
C PHE A 1030 -42.29 -11.43 -47.34
N GLU A 1031 -42.63 -12.70 -47.59
CA GLU A 1031 -43.65 -13.42 -46.81
C GLU A 1031 -43.11 -13.86 -45.45
N ASN A 1032 -42.27 -14.90 -45.44
CA ASN A 1032 -41.86 -15.58 -44.22
C ASN A 1032 -40.36 -15.90 -44.23
N ILE A 1033 -39.73 -15.76 -43.07
CA ILE A 1033 -38.39 -16.25 -42.79
C ILE A 1033 -38.45 -17.16 -41.56
N ASN A 1034 -37.87 -18.36 -41.69
CA ASN A 1034 -37.83 -19.34 -40.61
C ASN A 1034 -36.39 -19.71 -40.27
N PHE A 1035 -36.04 -19.55 -38.99
CA PHE A 1035 -34.76 -19.98 -38.42
C PHE A 1035 -34.92 -21.27 -37.64
N TYR A 1036 -34.02 -22.22 -37.86
CA TYR A 1036 -34.11 -23.53 -37.20
C TYR A 1036 -33.18 -23.57 -35.99
N LYS A 1037 -33.75 -23.87 -34.82
CA LYS A 1037 -33.02 -23.99 -33.55
C LYS A 1037 -32.29 -25.32 -33.48
N ILE A 1038 -31.06 -25.30 -32.98
CA ILE A 1038 -30.29 -26.50 -32.62
C ILE A 1038 -30.72 -26.97 -31.22
N GLU A 1039 -30.72 -26.03 -30.27
CA GLU A 1039 -31.23 -26.14 -28.90
C GLU A 1039 -31.79 -24.78 -28.45
N ASP A 1040 -32.35 -24.70 -27.23
CA ASP A 1040 -32.93 -23.45 -26.73
C ASP A 1040 -31.89 -22.31 -26.70
N ASN A 1041 -32.25 -21.17 -27.31
CA ASN A 1041 -31.40 -20.00 -27.53
C ASN A 1041 -30.13 -20.22 -28.38
N ARG A 1042 -29.95 -21.39 -29.00
CA ARG A 1042 -28.82 -21.68 -29.91
C ARG A 1042 -29.30 -22.00 -31.33
N PHE A 1043 -28.98 -21.11 -32.25
CA PHE A 1043 -29.24 -21.20 -33.69
C PHE A 1043 -27.99 -21.47 -34.53
N VAL A 1044 -26.82 -21.13 -33.99
CA VAL A 1044 -25.53 -21.24 -34.67
C VAL A 1044 -24.74 -22.41 -34.09
N GLU A 1045 -24.26 -23.28 -34.98
CA GLU A 1045 -23.32 -24.35 -34.69
C GLU A 1045 -21.92 -23.87 -35.06
N VAL A 1046 -21.01 -23.85 -34.10
CA VAL A 1046 -19.63 -23.45 -34.34
C VAL A 1046 -18.77 -24.69 -34.35
N SER A 1047 -17.98 -24.85 -35.41
CA SER A 1047 -17.04 -25.94 -35.58
C SER A 1047 -15.69 -25.38 -36.03
N TYR A 1048 -14.62 -26.12 -35.75
CA TYR A 1048 -13.27 -25.72 -36.12
C TYR A 1048 -12.57 -26.85 -36.88
N GLU A 1049 -12.02 -26.55 -38.05
CA GLU A 1049 -11.23 -27.48 -38.85
C GLU A 1049 -9.80 -26.95 -39.01
N SER A 1050 -8.80 -27.71 -38.57
CA SER A 1050 -7.40 -27.34 -38.75
C SER A 1050 -6.99 -27.35 -40.22
N ASP A 1051 -6.19 -26.38 -40.62
CA ASP A 1051 -5.58 -26.31 -41.95
C ASP A 1051 -4.57 -27.46 -42.13
N LYS A 1052 -4.61 -28.12 -43.29
CA LYS A 1052 -3.73 -29.25 -43.62
C LYS A 1052 -2.27 -28.83 -43.77
N ASP A 1053 -2.02 -27.63 -44.28
CA ASP A 1053 -0.68 -27.11 -44.52
C ASP A 1053 -0.12 -26.37 -43.30
N LYS A 1054 -0.99 -25.81 -42.46
CA LYS A 1054 -0.63 -25.07 -41.24
C LYS A 1054 -1.50 -25.50 -40.05
N PRO A 1055 -1.22 -26.63 -39.39
CA PRO A 1055 -2.13 -27.23 -38.39
C PRO A 1055 -2.39 -26.39 -37.12
N ALA A 1056 -1.55 -25.38 -36.85
CA ALA A 1056 -1.77 -24.39 -35.79
C ALA A 1056 -2.81 -23.32 -36.14
N LEU A 1057 -3.22 -23.23 -37.41
CA LEU A 1057 -4.29 -22.39 -37.93
C LEU A 1057 -5.41 -23.28 -38.49
N GLY A 1058 -6.56 -22.69 -38.74
CA GLY A 1058 -7.71 -23.41 -39.25
C GLY A 1058 -8.84 -22.50 -39.65
N GLU A 1059 -9.98 -23.12 -39.94
CA GLU A 1059 -11.22 -22.46 -40.30
C GLU A 1059 -12.22 -22.62 -39.17
N LEU A 1060 -12.71 -21.48 -38.65
CA LEU A 1060 -13.82 -21.46 -37.71
C LEU A 1060 -15.11 -21.27 -38.53
N SER A 1061 -15.96 -22.29 -38.56
CA SER A 1061 -17.21 -22.31 -39.32
C SER A 1061 -18.40 -22.11 -38.38
N MET A 1062 -19.15 -21.03 -38.59
CA MET A 1062 -20.38 -20.69 -37.88
C MET A 1062 -21.57 -21.04 -38.77
N GLY A 1063 -22.08 -22.26 -38.62
CA GLY A 1063 -23.18 -22.80 -39.39
C GLY A 1063 -24.55 -22.44 -38.82
N TYR A 1064 -25.49 -22.05 -39.66
CA TYR A 1064 -26.89 -21.80 -39.27
C TYR A 1064 -27.84 -22.26 -40.38
N ARG A 1065 -29.11 -22.48 -40.03
CA ARG A 1065 -30.14 -22.94 -40.95
C ARG A 1065 -31.27 -21.94 -41.08
N MET A 1066 -31.61 -21.61 -42.32
CA MET A 1066 -32.63 -20.62 -42.64
C MET A 1066 -33.40 -21.08 -43.88
N ASP A 1067 -34.70 -20.81 -43.88
CA ASP A 1067 -35.54 -20.88 -45.08
C ASP A 1067 -36.25 -19.55 -45.32
N VAL A 1068 -36.31 -19.16 -46.59
CA VAL A 1068 -36.81 -17.85 -47.02
C VAL A 1068 -37.91 -18.08 -48.04
N SER A 1069 -39.13 -17.66 -47.71
CA SER A 1069 -40.28 -17.72 -48.61
C SER A 1069 -40.59 -16.33 -49.16
N LEU A 1070 -40.57 -16.21 -50.49
CA LEU A 1070 -40.96 -15.00 -51.22
C LEU A 1070 -42.25 -15.26 -51.99
N ALA A 1071 -43.21 -14.33 -51.92
CA ALA A 1071 -44.52 -14.47 -52.57
C ALA A 1071 -44.37 -14.64 -54.09
N SER A 1072 -45.14 -15.53 -54.71
CA SER A 1072 -45.21 -15.64 -56.18
C SER A 1072 -45.96 -14.46 -56.80
N GLU A 1073 -45.70 -14.17 -58.08
CA GLU A 1073 -46.43 -13.18 -58.90
C GLU A 1073 -46.29 -11.70 -58.45
N GLN A 1074 -45.25 -11.37 -57.68
CA GLN A 1074 -44.97 -9.98 -57.32
C GLN A 1074 -44.20 -9.24 -58.44
N PRO A 1075 -44.42 -7.93 -58.58
CA PRO A 1075 -43.70 -7.12 -59.56
C PRO A 1075 -42.21 -7.11 -59.25
N TYR A 1076 -41.37 -7.40 -60.26
CA TYR A 1076 -39.93 -7.50 -60.12
C TYR A 1076 -39.25 -6.84 -61.32
N PHE A 1077 -38.64 -5.68 -61.10
CA PHE A 1077 -38.09 -4.84 -62.15
C PHE A 1077 -36.60 -4.57 -61.93
N LYS A 1078 -35.76 -5.06 -62.83
CA LYS A 1078 -34.30 -4.81 -62.85
C LYS A 1078 -33.96 -3.75 -63.89
N ALA A 1079 -33.16 -2.76 -63.53
CA ALA A 1079 -32.68 -1.71 -64.44
C ALA A 1079 -31.17 -1.47 -64.26
N SER A 1080 -30.46 -1.20 -65.34
CA SER A 1080 -29.02 -0.88 -65.33
C SER A 1080 -28.68 0.24 -66.31
N VAL A 1081 -27.50 0.87 -66.13
CA VAL A 1081 -26.94 1.80 -67.12
C VAL A 1081 -26.19 0.99 -68.18
N LYS A 1082 -26.28 1.40 -69.45
CA LYS A 1082 -25.40 0.85 -70.50
C LYS A 1082 -23.95 1.11 -70.14
N SER A 1083 -23.15 0.07 -70.01
CA SER A 1083 -21.70 0.23 -69.90
C SER A 1083 -21.13 0.69 -71.24
N GLU A 1084 -20.46 1.85 -71.27
CA GLU A 1084 -19.57 2.19 -72.38
C GLU A 1084 -18.40 1.19 -72.38
N GLY A 1085 -18.50 0.16 -73.22
CA GLY A 1085 -17.43 -0.78 -73.52
C GLY A 1085 -17.81 -2.26 -73.41
N ASP A 1086 -18.40 -2.79 -74.48
CA ASP A 1086 -18.22 -4.17 -74.95
C ASP A 1086 -18.06 -4.17 -76.48
N GLU A 1087 -17.19 -3.26 -76.96
CA GLU A 1087 -16.43 -3.45 -78.20
C GLU A 1087 -14.94 -3.36 -77.86
N ARG A 1088 -14.36 -4.48 -77.44
CA ARG A 1088 -12.99 -4.93 -77.79
C ARG A 1088 -12.69 -6.34 -77.33
#